data_AF-A0A256Z4B8-F1
#
_entry.id   AF-A0A256Z4B8-F1
#
_cell.length_a   1.000
_cell.length_b   1.000
_cell.length_c   1.000
_cell.angle_alpha   90.00
_cell.angle_beta   90.00
_cell.angle_gamma   90.00
#
_symmetry.space_group_name_H-M   'P 1'
#
loop_
_entity.id
_entity.type
_entity.pdbx_description
1 polymer ?
#
loop_
_entity_poly.entity_id
_entity_poly.type
_entity_poly.pdbx_seq_one_letter_code
_entity_poly.pdbx_strand_id
1 'polypeptide(L)'
;MVVGRVLRVSGPLVVAEGMRGSMVYEVVYVGEERLIGEIIGMHEDRAYIQVYEDTTGLRVGEPVEGTGSLLSAELGPGIVGKVFDGLQRPLSTIGELVGPFVKRGVKLPSLPRNVKWYLERNKNIKVGDKVGPGDVIGVVQETSLIKHYIMIPPGVHGVIKEIVNDGDYTIEDVIAVVESNSMKHYVRMMQKWPVRKPRPYVNRLEPTKPLITGQRVLDMIFPIALGGKAAVPGGFGSGKCVPPGTPVLLTNWDLIPIDELYRNVEGHRVKLSDKEELIELKKPINVLGFDGTRFRIVKATHIYKGYTDKLVEIRTSTGKTLRVTPNHKLPIIDPYGTVRYIRAIDIRPGMHLIIPKKVPSVGKEPRIPIEKLAKYEDVVSKDEEVNERVREFLNKLSMKDLKELCNTIGISLSTLNGIRKRRKRSIPLRLIVLIKNTFNVDLGLPRILGLRRSRLSLRIPSRVSEELAELLGLILADGSIVKNRVTFFNNSGELRRRFNDLLYKTFGLRGREKIANTVYAVEVTSSLLVRLLKEVFDIPSKRKSRNAVVPRIIMKASPKIIAAFIRGLYLGDGSFHQNTLEIASSSPKLISGLAYLLLKLGIPYSISKDEKYHRYRLFITSIGDLRKFYEIVLLNVSNLDITKIKKLKEYVSSKELGSILKDAIPLDPRFLKLIYRVLSKRQLGSEGVNIGNYIYKGERLGYKTMHKLKYVLMRSLNVKVTEALALIERLKTLLSMLNYVTFERVEHVNVIKYEGEVYDLVVEETHNFIGGEVPVIYHNTVLLQTLTKWARTKLNIYVGCGERGNEMADALHSFLRLKDPESGKPLYEKAVFIANTSNMPVAARETSVFLGVTIGEYFRDMGYDVLMVADSTSRWAEAMREVSARLEEMPGEEGFPAYLGSRLAEFYERSGRVKCLGRPEREGSLTIVGAVSPPGADFSEPVTQNTLRYIGTFIALDVALANRRHFPAVNWLLSYSLYVEALAKWWFKEFPKWKEMRDEALSILQREAELMEIVRLVGPDALPDQDKLLLDVARMIREDFLQQNAFHPIDCYCPPEKTVRMMDVILKFYRLSREALNKGVPLEKIRSLPIRVRIAKMKEVPYDEFPKVYKELINELERSFNELMRSGE
;
A
#
# COMPACT_ATOMS: atom_id res chain seq x y z
N MET A 1 -35.69 -39.88 3.14
CA MET A 1 -35.32 -38.51 2.75
C MET A 1 -36.61 -37.77 2.49
N VAL A 2 -36.78 -36.61 3.13
CA VAL A 2 -37.94 -35.74 2.90
C VAL A 2 -37.72 -34.99 1.59
N VAL A 3 -38.75 -34.91 0.74
CA VAL A 3 -38.70 -34.18 -0.52
C VAL A 3 -39.83 -33.16 -0.53
N GLY A 4 -39.47 -31.89 -0.42
CA GLY A 4 -40.37 -30.76 -0.52
C GLY A 4 -40.26 -30.05 -1.87
N ARG A 5 -40.94 -28.91 -1.98
CA ARG A 5 -40.92 -28.06 -3.18
C ARG A 5 -40.72 -26.60 -2.84
N VAL A 6 -39.96 -25.87 -3.66
CA VAL A 6 -39.74 -24.44 -3.49
C VAL A 6 -41.06 -23.69 -3.63
N LEU A 7 -41.46 -22.97 -2.58
CA LEU A 7 -42.65 -22.13 -2.53
C LEU A 7 -42.31 -20.66 -2.82
N ARG A 8 -41.18 -20.17 -2.30
CA ARG A 8 -40.75 -18.75 -2.42
C ARG A 8 -39.24 -18.63 -2.49
N VAL A 9 -38.73 -17.71 -3.30
CA VAL A 9 -37.30 -17.36 -3.39
C VAL A 9 -37.14 -15.86 -3.15
N SER A 10 -36.33 -15.46 -2.17
CA SER A 10 -36.05 -14.06 -1.81
C SER A 10 -34.55 -13.89 -1.51
N GLY A 11 -33.77 -13.62 -2.55
CA GLY A 11 -32.31 -13.59 -2.45
C GLY A 11 -31.76 -14.94 -1.92
N PRO A 12 -30.91 -14.96 -0.87
CA PRO A 12 -30.38 -16.20 -0.30
C PRO A 12 -31.40 -17.01 0.53
N LEU A 13 -32.60 -16.46 0.80
CA LEU A 13 -33.65 -17.14 1.55
C LEU A 13 -34.62 -17.85 0.60
N VAL A 14 -34.80 -19.15 0.78
CA VAL A 14 -35.75 -20.00 0.06
C VAL A 14 -36.75 -20.57 1.06
N VAL A 15 -38.04 -20.53 0.74
CA VAL A 15 -39.08 -21.20 1.53
C VAL A 15 -39.56 -22.40 0.74
N ALA A 16 -39.60 -23.57 1.37
CA ALA A 16 -40.05 -24.82 0.75
C ALA A 16 -41.21 -25.43 1.53
N GLU A 17 -42.23 -25.95 0.85
CA GLU A 17 -43.37 -26.66 1.41
C GLU A 17 -43.19 -28.19 1.33
N GLY A 18 -43.95 -28.95 2.11
CA GLY A 18 -43.83 -30.42 2.14
C GLY A 18 -42.57 -30.91 2.86
N MET A 19 -41.96 -30.08 3.71
CA MET A 19 -40.69 -30.38 4.41
C MET A 19 -40.89 -30.98 5.81
N ARG A 20 -42.12 -31.41 6.15
CA ARG A 20 -42.47 -32.01 7.43
C ARG A 20 -41.62 -33.27 7.68
N GLY A 21 -40.91 -33.30 8.81
CA GLY A 21 -39.95 -34.36 9.14
C GLY A 21 -38.48 -33.97 8.97
N SER A 22 -38.19 -32.78 8.43
CA SER A 22 -36.84 -32.21 8.38
C SER A 22 -36.50 -31.49 9.69
N MET A 23 -35.21 -31.33 9.99
CA MET A 23 -34.70 -30.70 11.22
C MET A 23 -34.17 -29.28 10.97
N VAL A 24 -34.23 -28.42 11.99
CA VAL A 24 -33.50 -27.13 11.96
C VAL A 24 -31.99 -27.43 11.92
N TYR A 25 -31.27 -26.67 11.11
CA TYR A 25 -29.86 -26.83 10.73
C TYR A 25 -29.55 -28.05 9.85
N GLU A 26 -30.57 -28.72 9.33
CA GLU A 26 -30.38 -29.77 8.33
C GLU A 26 -29.91 -29.19 6.99
N VAL A 27 -28.91 -29.83 6.40
CA VAL A 27 -28.47 -29.51 5.03
C VAL A 27 -29.50 -30.03 4.04
N VAL A 28 -29.86 -29.19 3.09
CA VAL A 28 -30.80 -29.50 2.03
C VAL A 28 -30.16 -29.24 0.67
N TYR A 29 -30.58 -30.01 -0.34
CA TYR A 29 -30.30 -29.70 -1.73
C TYR A 29 -31.51 -28.98 -2.32
N VAL A 30 -31.29 -27.78 -2.85
CA VAL A 30 -32.34 -26.90 -3.35
C VAL A 30 -32.26 -26.80 -4.87
N GLY A 31 -33.36 -27.08 -5.55
CA GLY A 31 -33.47 -26.96 -7.00
C GLY A 31 -32.95 -28.16 -7.78
N GLU A 32 -33.16 -28.14 -9.09
CA GLU A 32 -32.64 -29.17 -10.02
C GLU A 32 -31.10 -29.21 -10.02
N GLU A 33 -30.46 -28.07 -9.79
CA GLU A 33 -29.00 -27.96 -9.68
C GLU A 33 -28.46 -28.40 -8.32
N ARG A 34 -29.34 -28.79 -7.38
CA ARG A 34 -29.02 -29.30 -6.05
C ARG A 34 -28.07 -28.39 -5.27
N LEU A 35 -28.40 -27.10 -5.24
CA LEU A 35 -27.67 -26.07 -4.51
C LEU A 35 -27.64 -26.39 -3.01
N ILE A 36 -26.52 -26.13 -2.35
CA ILE A 36 -26.39 -26.43 -0.92
C ILE A 36 -27.08 -25.32 -0.10
N GLY A 37 -28.03 -25.71 0.76
CA GLY A 37 -28.64 -24.84 1.75
C GLY A 37 -28.77 -25.48 3.11
N GLU A 38 -29.14 -24.68 4.11
CA GLU A 38 -29.39 -25.11 5.48
C GLU A 38 -30.78 -24.63 5.94
N ILE A 39 -31.57 -25.50 6.56
CA ILE A 39 -32.85 -25.11 7.17
C ILE A 39 -32.57 -24.26 8.41
N ILE A 40 -33.05 -23.03 8.45
CA ILE A 40 -32.87 -22.10 9.57
C ILE A 40 -34.13 -21.92 10.41
N GLY A 41 -35.29 -22.30 9.88
CA GLY A 41 -36.58 -22.24 10.59
C GLY A 41 -37.59 -23.19 10.00
N MET A 42 -38.55 -23.62 10.82
CA MET A 42 -39.64 -24.52 10.44
C MET A 42 -40.96 -23.97 10.99
N HIS A 43 -41.95 -23.80 10.12
CA HIS A 43 -43.32 -23.45 10.50
C HIS A 43 -44.28 -24.44 9.83
N GLU A 44 -44.89 -25.31 10.62
CA GLU A 44 -45.76 -26.40 10.16
C GLU A 44 -45.06 -27.32 9.14
N ASP A 45 -45.45 -27.24 7.86
CA ASP A 45 -44.88 -28.00 6.74
C ASP A 45 -43.86 -27.18 5.92
N ARG A 46 -43.63 -25.90 6.27
CA ARG A 46 -42.75 -24.97 5.57
C ARG A 46 -41.38 -24.88 6.23
N ALA A 47 -40.35 -25.14 5.44
CA ALA A 47 -38.96 -24.90 5.82
C ALA A 47 -38.46 -23.57 5.27
N TYR A 48 -37.81 -22.79 6.12
CA TYR A 48 -37.08 -21.58 5.76
C TYR A 48 -35.62 -21.98 5.61
N ILE A 49 -35.08 -21.83 4.41
CA ILE A 49 -33.79 -22.38 4.00
C ILE A 49 -32.88 -21.22 3.61
N GLN A 50 -31.70 -21.18 4.22
CA GLN A 50 -30.61 -20.29 3.85
C GLN A 50 -29.71 -21.00 2.84
N VAL A 51 -29.71 -20.56 1.60
CA VAL A 51 -28.90 -21.14 0.52
C VAL A 51 -27.50 -20.51 0.53
N TYR A 52 -26.47 -21.35 0.51
CA TYR A 52 -25.06 -20.94 0.55
C TYR A 52 -24.43 -20.72 -0.82
N GLU A 53 -25.22 -20.85 -1.88
CA GLU A 53 -24.84 -20.63 -3.26
C GLU A 53 -25.75 -19.56 -3.88
N ASP A 54 -25.38 -19.06 -5.07
CA ASP A 54 -26.21 -18.09 -5.80
C ASP A 54 -27.55 -18.73 -6.20
N THR A 55 -28.65 -18.15 -5.75
CA THR A 55 -30.03 -18.59 -6.00
C THR A 55 -30.61 -18.05 -7.30
N THR A 56 -29.86 -17.24 -8.06
CA THR A 56 -30.31 -16.67 -9.33
C THR A 56 -30.78 -17.77 -10.28
N GLY A 57 -32.02 -17.72 -10.74
CA GLY A 57 -32.56 -18.70 -11.69
C GLY A 57 -33.25 -19.92 -11.07
N LEU A 58 -33.24 -20.07 -9.74
CA LEU A 58 -34.09 -21.02 -9.02
C LEU A 58 -35.58 -20.63 -9.17
N ARG A 59 -36.45 -21.59 -9.47
CA ARG A 59 -37.88 -21.38 -9.73
C ARG A 59 -38.77 -22.00 -8.66
N VAL A 60 -39.98 -21.46 -8.52
CA VAL A 60 -41.04 -22.06 -7.70
C VAL A 60 -41.44 -23.42 -8.28
N GLY A 61 -41.65 -24.39 -7.40
CA GLY A 61 -42.01 -25.77 -7.73
C GLY A 61 -40.82 -26.73 -7.87
N GLU A 62 -39.58 -26.24 -7.91
CA GLU A 62 -38.39 -27.09 -7.96
C GLU A 62 -38.21 -27.94 -6.68
N PRO A 63 -37.57 -29.13 -6.76
CA PRO A 63 -37.45 -30.03 -5.63
C PRO A 63 -36.51 -29.50 -4.55
N VAL A 64 -36.82 -29.83 -3.29
CA VAL A 64 -35.93 -29.63 -2.15
C VAL A 64 -35.75 -30.95 -1.41
N GLU A 65 -34.51 -31.44 -1.36
CA GLU A 65 -34.19 -32.74 -0.77
C GLU A 65 -33.48 -32.57 0.59
N GLY A 66 -34.07 -33.12 1.66
CA GLY A 66 -33.43 -33.22 2.97
C GLY A 66 -32.35 -34.29 3.01
N THR A 67 -31.14 -33.92 3.45
CA THR A 67 -30.02 -34.87 3.60
C THR A 67 -30.08 -35.67 4.89
N GLY A 68 -30.95 -35.30 5.84
CA GLY A 68 -31.01 -35.85 7.19
C GLY A 68 -29.78 -35.56 8.05
N SER A 69 -28.86 -34.70 7.58
CA SER A 69 -27.56 -34.45 8.20
C SER A 69 -27.33 -32.95 8.43
N LEU A 70 -26.64 -32.63 9.53
CA LEU A 70 -26.21 -31.26 9.82
C LEU A 70 -24.99 -30.86 8.99
N LEU A 71 -24.80 -29.56 8.77
CA LEU A 71 -23.61 -29.05 8.09
C LEU A 71 -22.35 -29.46 8.88
N SER A 72 -21.50 -30.27 8.25
CA SER A 72 -20.38 -30.94 8.92
C SER A 72 -19.08 -30.74 8.16
N ALA A 73 -18.00 -30.48 8.90
CA ALA A 73 -16.66 -30.45 8.36
C ALA A 73 -16.11 -31.88 8.22
N GLU A 74 -15.39 -32.14 7.14
CA GLU A 74 -14.56 -33.34 6.97
C GLU A 74 -13.19 -33.10 7.58
N LEU A 75 -12.80 -33.95 8.52
CA LEU A 75 -11.61 -33.80 9.36
C LEU A 75 -10.70 -35.02 9.20
N GLY A 76 -9.51 -34.84 8.63
CA GLY A 76 -8.54 -35.91 8.41
C GLY A 76 -7.33 -35.44 7.60
N PRO A 77 -6.40 -36.35 7.23
CA PRO A 77 -5.22 -36.00 6.43
C PRO A 77 -5.59 -35.38 5.08
N GLY A 78 -4.93 -34.28 4.72
CA GLY A 78 -5.15 -33.51 3.49
C GLY A 78 -5.76 -32.11 3.69
N ILE A 79 -5.94 -31.66 4.95
CA ILE A 79 -6.44 -30.32 5.28
C ILE A 79 -5.32 -29.28 5.24
N VAL A 80 -4.14 -29.63 5.74
CA VAL A 80 -3.04 -28.67 5.93
C VAL A 80 -2.43 -28.29 4.59
N GLY A 81 -2.11 -27.00 4.44
CA GLY A 81 -1.57 -26.44 3.20
C GLY A 81 -2.60 -26.30 2.07
N LYS A 82 -3.89 -26.51 2.35
CA LYS A 82 -4.99 -26.31 1.41
C LYS A 82 -5.73 -25.00 1.66
N VAL A 83 -6.45 -24.60 0.61
CA VAL A 83 -7.26 -23.39 0.55
C VAL A 83 -8.69 -23.82 0.25
N PHE A 84 -9.58 -23.53 1.18
CA PHE A 84 -10.98 -23.90 1.14
C PHE A 84 -11.88 -22.69 0.95
N ASP A 85 -13.08 -22.90 0.43
CA ASP A 85 -14.16 -21.92 0.52
C ASP A 85 -14.96 -22.03 1.84
N GLY A 86 -16.02 -21.24 1.97
CA GLY A 86 -16.91 -21.25 3.14
C GLY A 86 -17.68 -22.57 3.38
N LEU A 87 -17.64 -23.53 2.44
CA LEU A 87 -18.26 -24.85 2.53
C LEU A 87 -17.22 -25.98 2.56
N GLN A 88 -15.94 -25.66 2.81
CA GLN A 88 -14.83 -26.60 2.83
C GLN A 88 -14.54 -27.26 1.47
N ARG A 89 -14.84 -26.60 0.35
CA ARG A 89 -14.47 -27.08 -0.99
C ARG A 89 -13.07 -26.58 -1.36
N PRO A 90 -12.16 -27.44 -1.86
CA PRO A 90 -10.80 -27.03 -2.19
C PRO A 90 -10.79 -26.13 -3.44
N LEU A 91 -10.40 -24.87 -3.27
CA LEU A 91 -10.43 -23.86 -4.35
C LEU A 91 -9.47 -24.19 -5.50
N SER A 92 -8.32 -24.82 -5.21
CA SER A 92 -7.38 -25.26 -6.25
C SER A 92 -8.01 -26.26 -7.21
N THR A 93 -8.75 -27.24 -6.66
CA THR A 93 -9.39 -28.30 -7.45
C THR A 93 -10.65 -27.81 -8.16
N ILE A 94 -11.40 -26.87 -7.55
CA ILE A 94 -12.48 -26.16 -8.25
C ILE A 94 -11.91 -25.43 -9.48
N GLY A 95 -10.80 -24.72 -9.31
CA GLY A 95 -10.13 -23.98 -10.37
C GLY A 95 -9.70 -24.87 -11.54
N GLU A 96 -9.15 -26.04 -11.25
CA GLU A 96 -8.74 -27.03 -12.26
C GLU A 96 -9.94 -27.62 -13.02
N LEU A 97 -11.04 -27.92 -12.33
CA LEU A 97 -12.18 -28.62 -12.92
C LEU A 97 -13.12 -27.68 -13.69
N VAL A 98 -13.33 -26.47 -13.17
CA VAL A 98 -14.40 -25.57 -13.62
C VAL A 98 -13.87 -24.28 -14.26
N GLY A 99 -12.57 -24.00 -14.09
CA GLY A 99 -11.91 -22.77 -14.52
C GLY A 99 -11.82 -21.71 -13.42
N PRO A 100 -11.42 -20.47 -13.74
CA PRO A 100 -11.09 -19.42 -12.76
C PRO A 100 -12.30 -18.84 -12.02
N PHE A 101 -13.52 -19.27 -12.33
CA PHE A 101 -14.76 -18.79 -11.70
C PHE A 101 -15.46 -19.92 -10.96
N VAL A 102 -15.95 -19.64 -9.75
CA VAL A 102 -16.76 -20.58 -8.97
C VAL A 102 -18.13 -20.71 -9.64
N LYS A 103 -18.44 -21.88 -10.21
CA LYS A 103 -19.80 -22.19 -10.66
C LYS A 103 -20.62 -22.82 -9.53
N ARG A 104 -21.93 -22.60 -9.58
CA ARG A 104 -22.92 -23.16 -8.66
C ARG A 104 -23.13 -24.67 -8.87
N GLY A 105 -23.54 -25.38 -7.82
CA GLY A 105 -23.89 -26.80 -7.88
C GLY A 105 -22.70 -27.75 -8.02
N VAL A 106 -21.46 -27.23 -7.91
CA VAL A 106 -20.24 -28.04 -7.99
C VAL A 106 -20.07 -28.82 -6.70
N LYS A 107 -20.18 -30.15 -6.80
CA LYS A 107 -19.96 -31.09 -5.70
C LYS A 107 -18.55 -31.66 -5.77
N LEU A 108 -17.71 -31.26 -4.83
CA LEU A 108 -16.37 -31.80 -4.66
C LEU A 108 -16.18 -32.31 -3.23
N PRO A 109 -15.51 -33.44 -3.04
CA PRO A 109 -15.13 -33.87 -1.70
C PRO A 109 -14.15 -32.85 -1.11
N SER A 110 -14.28 -32.60 0.20
CA SER A 110 -13.39 -31.66 0.91
C SER A 110 -11.95 -32.17 0.96
N LEU A 111 -11.79 -33.49 1.12
CA LEU A 111 -10.49 -34.16 1.22
C LEU A 111 -10.24 -35.14 0.06
N PRO A 112 -8.98 -35.34 -0.36
CA PRO A 112 -8.66 -36.21 -1.49
C PRO A 112 -8.90 -37.68 -1.14
N ARG A 113 -9.78 -38.35 -1.90
CA ARG A 113 -10.13 -39.77 -1.69
C ARG A 113 -9.12 -40.75 -2.25
N ASN A 114 -8.41 -40.34 -3.30
CA ASN A 114 -7.46 -41.17 -4.06
C ASN A 114 -6.02 -41.12 -3.52
N VAL A 115 -5.72 -40.22 -2.59
CA VAL A 115 -4.38 -40.09 -2.01
C VAL A 115 -4.21 -41.13 -0.92
N LYS A 116 -3.14 -41.94 -1.03
CA LYS A 116 -2.70 -42.85 0.01
C LYS A 116 -1.73 -42.14 0.95
N TRP A 117 -1.91 -42.37 2.23
CA TRP A 117 -1.10 -41.85 3.31
C TRP A 117 -0.46 -43.02 4.06
N TYR A 118 0.84 -42.92 4.31
CA TYR A 118 1.52 -43.88 5.15
C TYR A 118 1.09 -43.68 6.61
N LEU A 119 0.37 -44.67 7.15
CA LEU A 119 -0.06 -44.72 8.53
C LEU A 119 0.96 -45.50 9.36
N GLU A 120 1.51 -44.85 10.37
CA GLU A 120 2.31 -45.49 11.41
C GLU A 120 1.38 -45.82 12.59
N ARG A 121 1.14 -47.11 12.84
CA ARG A 121 0.22 -47.59 13.86
C ARG A 121 0.77 -47.31 15.26
N ASN A 122 -0.12 -46.95 16.18
CA ASN A 122 0.23 -46.89 17.59
C ASN A 122 0.43 -48.31 18.18
N LYS A 123 1.69 -48.67 18.46
CA LYS A 123 2.06 -49.99 19.02
C LYS A 123 1.51 -50.25 20.43
N ASN A 124 1.10 -49.20 21.14
CA ASN A 124 0.49 -49.31 22.47
C ASN A 124 -0.96 -49.78 22.44
N ILE A 125 -1.58 -49.89 21.25
CA ILE A 125 -2.96 -50.34 21.08
C ILE A 125 -2.99 -51.68 20.35
N LYS A 126 -3.57 -52.68 21.02
CA LYS A 126 -3.72 -54.06 20.54
C LYS A 126 -5.19 -54.43 20.39
N VAL A 127 -5.43 -55.47 19.60
CA VAL A 127 -6.74 -56.12 19.52
C VAL A 127 -7.09 -56.65 20.91
N GLY A 128 -8.32 -56.38 21.37
CA GLY A 128 -8.79 -56.68 22.73
C GLY A 128 -8.70 -55.51 23.71
N ASP A 129 -8.01 -54.42 23.37
CA ASP A 129 -7.93 -53.25 24.24
C ASP A 129 -9.24 -52.46 24.23
N LYS A 130 -9.64 -51.96 25.40
CA LYS A 130 -10.71 -50.97 25.53
C LYS A 130 -10.20 -49.63 25.05
N VAL A 131 -10.93 -48.96 24.16
CA VAL A 131 -10.65 -47.62 23.67
C VAL A 131 -11.85 -46.70 23.80
N GLY A 132 -11.58 -45.40 23.94
CA GLY A 132 -12.59 -44.36 24.02
C GLY A 132 -12.33 -43.20 23.07
N PRO A 133 -13.23 -42.20 23.04
CA PRO A 133 -13.08 -40.99 22.24
C PRO A 133 -11.72 -40.34 22.41
N GLY A 134 -11.08 -39.96 21.30
CA GLY A 134 -9.77 -39.31 21.31
C GLY A 134 -8.57 -40.24 21.48
N ASP A 135 -8.75 -41.54 21.74
CA ASP A 135 -7.61 -42.47 21.80
C ASP A 135 -6.88 -42.50 20.44
N VAL A 136 -5.56 -42.34 20.44
CA VAL A 136 -4.75 -42.27 19.20
C VAL A 136 -4.44 -43.68 18.72
N ILE A 137 -4.95 -44.05 17.54
CA ILE A 137 -4.75 -45.37 16.93
C ILE A 137 -3.58 -45.42 15.94
N GLY A 138 -3.16 -44.27 15.42
CA GLY A 138 -2.01 -44.16 14.53
C GLY A 138 -1.68 -42.71 14.18
N VAL A 139 -0.62 -42.52 13.42
CA VAL A 139 -0.09 -41.22 13.03
C VAL A 139 0.23 -41.21 11.54
N VAL A 140 -0.12 -40.12 10.86
CA VAL A 140 0.24 -39.85 9.46
C VAL A 140 1.12 -38.61 9.41
N GLN A 141 2.23 -38.64 8.69
CA GLN A 141 3.02 -37.42 8.44
C GLN A 141 2.38 -36.65 7.27
N GLU A 142 1.49 -35.69 7.57
CA GLU A 142 0.71 -34.96 6.54
C GLU A 142 1.55 -33.92 5.79
N THR A 143 2.31 -33.12 6.54
CA THR A 143 3.30 -32.19 5.98
C THR A 143 4.63 -32.42 6.68
N SER A 144 5.69 -31.74 6.27
CA SER A 144 6.97 -31.93 6.95
C SER A 144 7.01 -31.28 8.36
N LEU A 145 5.98 -30.52 8.74
CA LEU A 145 5.82 -29.89 10.05
C LEU A 145 4.70 -30.50 10.90
N ILE A 146 3.68 -31.09 10.28
CA ILE A 146 2.49 -31.59 10.98
C ILE A 146 2.44 -33.11 10.96
N LYS A 147 2.39 -33.69 12.17
CA LYS A 147 1.99 -35.08 12.41
C LYS A 147 0.48 -35.13 12.63
N HIS A 148 -0.24 -35.83 11.79
CA HIS A 148 -1.68 -35.96 11.89
C HIS A 148 -2.03 -37.18 12.74
N TYR A 149 -2.59 -36.95 13.93
CA TYR A 149 -2.99 -38.04 14.82
C TYR A 149 -4.36 -38.58 14.42
N ILE A 150 -4.43 -39.87 14.13
CA ILE A 150 -5.68 -40.56 13.85
C ILE A 150 -6.27 -41.00 15.20
N MET A 151 -7.42 -40.43 15.54
CA MET A 151 -8.06 -40.59 16.84
C MET A 151 -9.40 -41.33 16.70
N ILE A 152 -9.78 -42.08 17.73
CA ILE A 152 -11.16 -42.60 17.84
C ILE A 152 -12.16 -41.43 17.84
N PRO A 153 -13.16 -41.41 16.94
CA PRO A 153 -14.11 -40.31 16.84
C PRO A 153 -14.93 -40.09 18.12
N PRO A 154 -15.39 -38.85 18.40
CA PRO A 154 -16.25 -38.60 19.55
C PRO A 154 -17.57 -39.38 19.45
N GLY A 155 -18.00 -39.97 20.57
CA GLY A 155 -19.17 -40.87 20.64
C GLY A 155 -18.86 -42.35 20.44
N VAL A 156 -17.67 -42.69 19.91
CA VAL A 156 -17.23 -44.09 19.76
C VAL A 156 -16.40 -44.51 20.97
N HIS A 157 -16.79 -45.61 21.60
CA HIS A 157 -16.07 -46.28 22.70
C HIS A 157 -16.30 -47.77 22.58
N GLY A 158 -15.44 -48.62 23.16
CA GLY A 158 -15.64 -50.07 23.10
C GLY A 158 -14.32 -50.85 23.11
N VAL A 159 -14.34 -52.08 22.61
CA VAL A 159 -13.16 -52.95 22.50
C VAL A 159 -12.72 -53.05 21.04
N ILE A 160 -11.42 -52.92 20.77
CA ILE A 160 -10.87 -53.10 19.42
C ILE A 160 -10.95 -54.56 19.00
N LYS A 161 -11.62 -54.84 17.88
CA LYS A 161 -11.66 -56.17 17.25
C LYS A 161 -10.62 -56.31 16.16
N GLU A 162 -10.45 -55.27 15.37
CA GLU A 162 -9.54 -55.25 14.23
C GLU A 162 -8.83 -53.90 14.18
N ILE A 163 -7.55 -53.92 13.83
CA ILE A 163 -6.74 -52.72 13.61
C ILE A 163 -5.68 -53.04 12.55
N VAL A 164 -5.51 -52.15 11.59
CA VAL A 164 -4.58 -52.34 10.47
C VAL A 164 -3.11 -52.27 10.91
N ASN A 165 -2.20 -52.76 10.06
CA ASN A 165 -0.75 -52.66 10.27
C ASN A 165 -0.20 -51.35 9.70
N ASP A 166 1.10 -51.10 9.87
CA ASP A 166 1.78 -49.98 9.23
C ASP A 166 1.72 -50.13 7.70
N GLY A 167 1.38 -49.06 6.98
CA GLY A 167 1.24 -49.12 5.52
C GLY A 167 0.49 -47.95 4.90
N ASP A 168 0.30 -48.01 3.58
CA ASP A 168 -0.35 -46.96 2.79
C ASP A 168 -1.86 -47.20 2.67
N TYR A 169 -2.64 -46.29 3.26
CA TYR A 169 -4.10 -46.33 3.28
C TYR A 169 -4.71 -45.03 2.75
N THR A 170 -5.89 -45.10 2.16
CA THR A 170 -6.70 -43.93 1.83
C THR A 170 -7.50 -43.45 3.04
N ILE A 171 -8.01 -42.22 3.00
CA ILE A 171 -8.82 -41.68 4.09
C ILE A 171 -10.18 -42.38 4.29
N GLU A 172 -10.61 -43.20 3.33
CA GLU A 172 -11.86 -43.98 3.37
C GLU A 172 -11.67 -45.41 3.88
N ASP A 173 -10.43 -45.91 3.87
CA ASP A 173 -10.10 -47.24 4.36
C ASP A 173 -10.39 -47.36 5.86
N VAL A 174 -10.90 -48.53 6.26
CA VAL A 174 -11.17 -48.84 7.67
C VAL A 174 -9.84 -49.14 8.36
N ILE A 175 -9.49 -48.31 9.33
CA ILE A 175 -8.26 -48.40 10.10
C ILE A 175 -8.44 -49.25 11.36
N ALA A 176 -9.61 -49.18 11.99
CA ALA A 176 -9.95 -50.00 13.15
C ALA A 176 -11.44 -50.30 13.24
N VAL A 177 -11.78 -51.42 13.86
CA VAL A 177 -13.16 -51.81 14.20
C VAL A 177 -13.29 -51.86 15.72
N VAL A 178 -14.19 -51.04 16.27
CA VAL A 178 -14.46 -50.95 17.71
C VAL A 178 -15.85 -51.48 17.99
N GLU A 179 -15.98 -52.44 18.91
CA GLU A 179 -17.27 -53.01 19.30
C GLU A 179 -17.73 -52.48 20.66
N SER A 180 -18.97 -51.97 20.72
CA SER A 180 -19.64 -51.55 21.95
C SER A 180 -21.06 -52.09 21.98
N ASN A 181 -21.46 -52.75 23.08
CA ASN A 181 -22.83 -53.28 23.24
C ASN A 181 -23.32 -54.08 22.00
N SER A 182 -22.47 -54.93 21.44
CA SER A 182 -22.72 -55.73 20.22
C SER A 182 -22.88 -54.94 18.91
N MET A 183 -22.62 -53.64 18.91
CA MET A 183 -22.57 -52.78 17.71
C MET A 183 -21.12 -52.56 17.27
N LYS A 184 -20.82 -52.82 15.99
CA LYS A 184 -19.50 -52.58 15.39
C LYS A 184 -19.42 -51.17 14.80
N HIS A 185 -18.43 -50.40 15.24
CA HIS A 185 -18.09 -49.07 14.71
C HIS A 185 -16.84 -49.15 13.84
N TYR A 186 -16.95 -48.70 12.58
CA TYR A 186 -15.83 -48.65 11.63
C TYR A 186 -15.12 -47.31 11.71
N VAL A 187 -13.88 -47.31 12.18
CA VAL A 187 -13.06 -46.12 12.33
C VAL A 187 -12.16 -45.95 11.10
N ARG A 188 -12.22 -44.77 10.50
CA ARG A 188 -11.43 -44.36 9.33
C ARG A 188 -10.48 -43.22 9.72
N MET A 189 -9.55 -42.85 8.83
CA MET A 189 -8.70 -41.66 9.06
C MET A 189 -9.49 -40.35 9.01
N MET A 190 -10.58 -40.30 8.23
CA MET A 190 -11.48 -39.15 8.18
C MET A 190 -12.66 -39.31 9.15
N GLN A 191 -12.97 -38.26 9.89
CA GLN A 191 -14.21 -38.09 10.65
C GLN A 191 -15.05 -36.93 10.08
N LYS A 192 -16.36 -36.94 10.33
CA LYS A 192 -17.27 -35.82 10.05
C LYS A 192 -17.75 -35.21 11.35
N TRP A 193 -17.78 -33.89 11.45
CA TRP A 193 -18.23 -33.21 12.66
C TRP A 193 -19.10 -31.97 12.36
N PRO A 194 -20.29 -31.82 12.98
CA PRO A 194 -21.15 -30.66 12.76
C PRO A 194 -20.46 -29.35 13.11
N VAL A 195 -20.43 -28.38 12.19
CA VAL A 195 -19.66 -27.13 12.39
C VAL A 195 -20.26 -26.21 13.46
N ARG A 196 -21.56 -26.34 13.71
CA ARG A 196 -22.29 -25.59 14.75
C ARG A 196 -22.19 -26.25 16.14
N LYS A 197 -21.64 -27.47 16.25
CA LYS A 197 -21.48 -28.16 17.53
C LYS A 197 -20.01 -28.10 17.98
N PRO A 198 -19.70 -27.59 19.18
CA PRO A 198 -18.34 -27.59 19.69
C PRO A 198 -17.83 -29.03 19.88
N ARG A 199 -16.56 -29.28 19.57
CA ARG A 199 -15.93 -30.59 19.80
C ARG A 199 -15.68 -30.82 21.31
N PRO A 200 -15.98 -32.02 21.83
CA PRO A 200 -15.93 -32.30 23.26
C PRO A 200 -14.48 -32.40 23.77
N TYR A 201 -14.30 -32.09 25.05
CA TYR A 201 -13.03 -32.16 25.77
C TYR A 201 -13.29 -32.62 27.21
N VAL A 202 -12.25 -32.98 27.97
CA VAL A 202 -12.39 -33.45 29.36
C VAL A 202 -12.76 -32.28 30.28
N ASN A 203 -11.89 -31.27 30.32
CA ASN A 203 -12.11 -30.05 31.09
C ASN A 203 -11.36 -28.88 30.46
N ARG A 204 -11.91 -27.67 30.62
CA ARG A 204 -11.25 -26.42 30.21
C ARG A 204 -10.18 -26.08 31.23
N LEU A 205 -9.02 -25.67 30.75
CA LEU A 205 -7.87 -25.29 31.57
C LEU A 205 -7.71 -23.77 31.54
N GLU A 206 -7.13 -23.23 32.61
CA GLU A 206 -6.74 -21.83 32.65
C GLU A 206 -5.64 -21.57 31.57
N PRO A 207 -5.77 -20.51 30.77
CA PRO A 207 -4.82 -20.21 29.70
C PRO A 207 -3.54 -19.57 30.27
N THR A 208 -2.66 -20.41 30.83
CA THR A 208 -1.45 -19.96 31.53
C THR A 208 -0.20 -19.84 30.64
N LYS A 209 -0.24 -20.28 29.37
CA LYS A 209 0.90 -20.17 28.44
C LYS A 209 0.71 -18.99 27.47
N PRO A 210 1.73 -18.17 27.16
CA PRO A 210 1.58 -17.04 26.25
C PRO A 210 1.61 -17.48 24.77
N LEU A 211 0.78 -16.87 23.94
CA LEU A 211 0.91 -16.92 22.48
C LEU A 211 2.05 -15.98 22.09
N ILE A 212 3.16 -16.55 21.63
CA ILE A 212 4.29 -15.76 21.14
C ILE A 212 3.99 -15.28 19.72
N THR A 213 3.77 -13.98 19.56
CA THR A 213 3.48 -13.34 18.27
C THR A 213 4.75 -12.83 17.58
N GLY A 214 5.83 -12.67 18.34
CA GLY A 214 7.06 -12.01 17.88
C GLY A 214 6.93 -10.49 17.79
N GLN A 215 5.80 -9.92 18.21
CA GLN A 215 5.56 -8.48 18.29
C GLN A 215 5.71 -8.02 19.73
N ARG A 216 6.69 -7.15 20.02
CA ARG A 216 7.04 -6.73 21.39
C ARG A 216 5.87 -6.13 22.16
N VAL A 217 5.07 -5.30 21.50
CA VAL A 217 3.89 -4.67 22.10
C VAL A 217 2.83 -5.69 22.52
N LEU A 218 2.67 -6.77 21.74
CA LEU A 218 1.72 -7.83 22.08
C LEU A 218 2.34 -8.73 23.14
N ASP A 219 3.52 -9.28 22.93
CA ASP A 219 4.11 -10.28 23.83
C ASP A 219 4.44 -9.74 25.23
N MET A 220 4.80 -8.45 25.35
CA MET A 220 5.14 -7.82 26.64
C MET A 220 3.99 -7.03 27.27
N ILE A 221 3.32 -6.16 26.51
CA ILE A 221 2.37 -5.18 27.09
C ILE A 221 0.93 -5.73 27.08
N PHE A 222 0.49 -6.24 25.93
CA PHE A 222 -0.88 -6.76 25.72
C PHE A 222 -0.86 -8.22 25.30
N PRO A 223 -0.36 -9.13 26.15
CA PRO A 223 -0.16 -10.52 25.75
C PRO A 223 -1.48 -11.22 25.51
N ILE A 224 -1.44 -12.14 24.56
CA ILE A 224 -2.53 -13.07 24.29
C ILE A 224 -2.07 -14.41 24.88
N ALA A 225 -2.94 -15.12 25.57
CA ALA A 225 -2.65 -16.46 26.04
C ALA A 225 -2.97 -17.51 24.96
N LEU A 226 -2.27 -18.64 24.97
CA LEU A 226 -2.64 -19.83 24.22
C LEU A 226 -3.97 -20.37 24.73
N GLY A 227 -4.97 -20.43 23.86
CA GLY A 227 -6.36 -20.67 24.23
C GLY A 227 -7.14 -19.39 24.55
N GLY A 228 -6.53 -18.22 24.38
CA GLY A 228 -7.13 -16.92 24.63
C GLY A 228 -8.00 -16.41 23.48
N LYS A 229 -8.61 -15.26 23.73
CA LYS A 229 -9.53 -14.56 22.83
C LYS A 229 -9.06 -13.12 22.69
N ALA A 230 -8.84 -12.67 21.47
CA ALA A 230 -8.49 -11.28 21.21
C ALA A 230 -9.34 -10.65 20.11
N ALA A 231 -9.55 -9.34 20.21
CA ALA A 231 -10.07 -8.54 19.12
C ALA A 231 -9.09 -7.45 18.72
N VAL A 232 -8.99 -7.22 17.42
CA VAL A 232 -8.21 -6.14 16.82
C VAL A 232 -9.18 -5.23 16.09
N PRO A 233 -9.83 -4.27 16.77
CA PRO A 233 -10.63 -3.29 16.08
C PRO A 233 -9.75 -2.28 15.32
N GLY A 234 -10.09 -2.02 14.07
CA GLY A 234 -9.48 -0.97 13.26
C GLY A 234 -10.37 -0.61 12.09
N GLY A 235 -10.46 0.67 11.73
CA GLY A 235 -11.29 1.09 10.60
C GLY A 235 -10.89 0.38 9.30
N PHE A 236 -11.89 -0.10 8.55
CA PHE A 236 -11.72 -0.61 7.18
C PHE A 236 -10.90 0.36 6.35
N GLY A 237 -9.94 -0.17 5.58
CA GLY A 237 -9.22 0.53 4.51
C GLY A 237 -9.02 2.02 4.79
N SER A 238 -8.07 2.36 5.68
CA SER A 238 -7.73 3.66 6.31
C SER A 238 -7.81 4.98 5.48
N GLY A 239 -8.82 5.17 4.63
CA GLY A 239 -9.14 6.34 3.80
C GLY A 239 -7.95 6.96 3.08
N LYS A 240 -7.27 6.19 2.20
CA LYS A 240 -6.03 6.59 1.53
C LYS A 240 -6.25 7.03 0.08
N CYS A 241 -7.30 7.78 -0.16
CA CYS A 241 -7.68 8.13 -1.52
C CYS A 241 -7.32 9.59 -1.84
N VAL A 242 -7.26 9.89 -3.14
CA VAL A 242 -7.06 11.22 -3.69
C VAL A 242 -8.31 11.62 -4.49
N PRO A 243 -8.64 12.92 -4.61
CA PRO A 243 -9.81 13.35 -5.36
C PRO A 243 -9.68 13.10 -6.87
N PRO A 244 -10.78 13.13 -7.64
CA PRO A 244 -10.76 13.01 -9.09
C PRO A 244 -9.95 14.15 -9.71
N GLY A 245 -9.36 13.93 -10.88
CA GLY A 245 -8.49 14.91 -11.52
C GLY A 245 -7.05 14.92 -11.01
N THR A 246 -6.75 14.22 -9.90
CA THR A 246 -5.40 14.13 -9.34
C THR A 246 -4.46 13.43 -10.33
N PRO A 247 -3.41 14.09 -10.84
CA PRO A 247 -2.50 13.47 -11.80
C PRO A 247 -1.62 12.40 -11.16
N VAL A 248 -1.41 11.27 -11.84
CA VAL A 248 -0.48 10.20 -11.48
C VAL A 248 0.69 10.20 -12.46
N LEU A 249 1.92 10.18 -11.93
CA LEU A 249 3.13 10.10 -12.74
C LEU A 249 3.49 8.64 -13.05
N LEU A 250 3.39 8.27 -14.33
CA LEU A 250 3.82 6.97 -14.82
C LEU A 250 5.33 6.97 -15.14
N THR A 251 5.96 5.79 -15.17
CA THR A 251 7.41 5.68 -15.44
C THR A 251 7.81 6.13 -16.85
N ASN A 252 6.87 6.14 -17.79
CA ASN A 252 7.07 6.66 -19.14
C ASN A 252 6.91 8.19 -19.23
N TRP A 253 6.80 8.89 -18.09
CA TRP A 253 6.57 10.34 -17.97
C TRP A 253 5.22 10.83 -18.49
N ASP A 254 4.25 9.93 -18.70
CA ASP A 254 2.85 10.34 -18.82
C ASP A 254 2.32 10.79 -17.47
N LEU A 255 1.60 11.90 -17.49
CA LEU A 255 0.90 12.45 -16.35
C LEU A 255 -0.60 12.33 -16.63
N ILE A 256 -1.25 11.34 -16.00
CA ILE A 256 -2.64 10.98 -16.30
C ILE A 256 -3.49 11.20 -15.04
N PRO A 257 -4.60 11.94 -15.11
CA PRO A 257 -5.56 12.03 -14.00
C PRO A 257 -6.01 10.64 -13.55
N ILE A 258 -6.08 10.39 -12.24
CA ILE A 258 -6.37 9.07 -11.68
C ILE A 258 -7.76 8.53 -12.10
N ASP A 259 -8.75 9.40 -12.30
CA ASP A 259 -10.08 9.06 -12.79
C ASP A 259 -10.09 8.75 -14.31
N GLU A 260 -9.21 9.40 -15.09
CA GLU A 260 -8.98 9.05 -16.50
C GLU A 260 -8.24 7.72 -16.59
N LEU A 261 -7.26 7.50 -15.72
CA LEU A 261 -6.54 6.23 -15.61
C LEU A 261 -7.52 5.10 -15.30
N TYR A 262 -8.38 5.27 -14.29
CA TYR A 262 -9.44 4.34 -13.93
C TYR A 262 -10.44 4.05 -15.08
N ARG A 263 -10.78 5.04 -15.91
CA ARG A 263 -11.67 4.84 -17.07
C ARG A 263 -10.99 4.10 -18.23
N ASN A 264 -9.71 4.36 -18.46
CA ASN A 264 -8.99 3.88 -19.63
C ASN A 264 -8.31 2.53 -19.43
N VAL A 265 -8.20 2.04 -18.20
CA VAL A 265 -7.58 0.75 -17.93
C VAL A 265 -8.52 -0.40 -18.23
N GLU A 266 -7.97 -1.41 -18.91
CA GLU A 266 -8.61 -2.71 -19.06
C GLU A 266 -8.23 -3.58 -17.88
N GLY A 267 -9.24 -4.22 -17.31
CA GLY A 267 -9.08 -4.96 -16.08
C GLY A 267 -10.38 -5.57 -15.61
N HIS A 268 -10.28 -6.48 -14.66
CA HIS A 268 -11.44 -7.04 -14.02
C HIS A 268 -12.02 -6.02 -13.03
N ARG A 269 -13.24 -5.53 -13.29
CA ARG A 269 -13.91 -4.56 -12.43
C ARG A 269 -14.73 -5.29 -11.38
N VAL A 270 -14.41 -5.05 -10.12
CA VAL A 270 -15.09 -5.59 -8.94
C VAL A 270 -15.82 -4.44 -8.25
N LYS A 271 -17.15 -4.41 -8.33
CA LYS A 271 -17.96 -3.50 -7.52
C LYS A 271 -17.98 -3.99 -6.08
N LEU A 272 -17.53 -3.16 -5.15
CA LEU A 272 -17.49 -3.44 -3.71
C LEU A 272 -18.75 -2.91 -2.99
N SER A 273 -19.33 -1.82 -3.50
CA SER A 273 -20.65 -1.28 -3.11
C SER A 273 -21.20 -0.35 -4.22
N ASP A 274 -22.37 0.28 -4.01
CA ASP A 274 -22.92 1.29 -4.92
C ASP A 274 -21.96 2.48 -5.16
N LYS A 275 -21.07 2.76 -4.20
CA LYS A 275 -20.14 3.89 -4.23
C LYS A 275 -18.65 3.48 -4.30
N GLU A 276 -18.34 2.17 -4.27
CA GLU A 276 -16.98 1.66 -4.29
C GLU A 276 -16.75 0.61 -5.39
N GLU A 277 -15.67 0.77 -6.16
CA GLU A 277 -15.30 -0.14 -7.26
C GLU A 277 -13.77 -0.29 -7.31
N LEU A 278 -13.27 -1.51 -7.49
CA LEU A 278 -11.85 -1.83 -7.66
C LEU A 278 -11.63 -2.43 -9.05
N ILE A 279 -10.61 -1.98 -9.76
CA ILE A 279 -10.20 -2.56 -11.05
C ILE A 279 -8.88 -3.28 -10.84
N GLU A 280 -8.85 -4.60 -11.05
CA GLU A 280 -7.62 -5.37 -11.21
C GLU A 280 -7.09 -5.19 -12.63
N LEU A 281 -5.88 -4.66 -12.74
CA LEU A 281 -5.30 -4.30 -14.03
C LEU A 281 -4.83 -5.55 -14.79
N LYS A 282 -5.38 -5.77 -15.99
CA LYS A 282 -4.95 -6.85 -16.89
C LYS A 282 -3.45 -6.79 -17.20
N LYS A 283 -2.88 -5.59 -17.21
CA LYS A 283 -1.44 -5.32 -17.30
C LYS A 283 -1.06 -4.32 -16.21
N PRO A 284 -0.12 -4.67 -15.30
CA PRO A 284 0.32 -3.75 -14.26
C PRO A 284 0.86 -2.45 -14.84
N ILE A 285 0.54 -1.34 -14.18
CA ILE A 285 1.02 -0.01 -14.56
C ILE A 285 2.30 0.27 -13.77
N ASN A 286 3.37 0.63 -14.48
CA ASN A 286 4.62 1.00 -13.83
C ASN A 286 4.55 2.44 -13.32
N VAL A 287 4.71 2.64 -12.01
CA VAL A 287 4.76 3.95 -11.32
C VAL A 287 6.09 4.12 -10.58
N LEU A 288 6.35 5.32 -10.06
CA LEU A 288 7.54 5.62 -9.25
C LEU A 288 7.18 5.62 -7.76
N GLY A 289 7.83 4.76 -6.98
CA GLY A 289 7.69 4.67 -5.52
C GLY A 289 8.96 5.08 -4.79
N PHE A 290 8.82 5.60 -3.57
CA PHE A 290 9.90 6.07 -2.70
C PHE A 290 10.18 5.05 -1.60
N ASP A 291 11.42 4.55 -1.53
CA ASP A 291 11.82 3.53 -0.54
C ASP A 291 12.31 4.10 0.81
N GLY A 292 12.18 5.42 0.99
CA GLY A 292 12.74 6.15 2.14
C GLY A 292 14.10 6.80 1.86
N THR A 293 14.78 6.43 0.77
CA THR A 293 16.10 6.98 0.38
C THR A 293 16.18 7.44 -1.07
N ARG A 294 15.54 6.71 -1.99
CA ARG A 294 15.54 6.97 -3.44
C ARG A 294 14.21 6.55 -4.06
N PHE A 295 13.99 6.94 -5.31
CA PHE A 295 12.84 6.49 -6.09
C PHE A 295 13.17 5.24 -6.91
N ARG A 296 12.23 4.30 -6.98
CA ARG A 296 12.29 3.05 -7.75
C ARG A 296 11.06 2.90 -8.63
N ILE A 297 11.20 2.11 -9.69
CA ILE A 297 10.07 1.68 -10.52
C ILE A 297 9.37 0.55 -9.78
N VAL A 298 8.07 0.68 -9.58
CA VAL A 298 7.21 -0.30 -8.90
C VAL A 298 5.92 -0.50 -9.69
N LYS A 299 5.24 -1.63 -9.47
CA LYS A 299 4.03 -1.99 -10.21
C LYS A 299 2.79 -1.61 -9.41
N ALA A 300 1.89 -0.90 -10.07
CA ALA A 300 0.52 -0.75 -9.63
C ALA A 300 -0.31 -1.88 -10.25
N THR A 301 -0.97 -2.67 -9.41
CA THR A 301 -1.76 -3.84 -9.82
C THR A 301 -3.25 -3.57 -9.81
N HIS A 302 -3.71 -2.62 -8.99
CA HIS A 302 -5.13 -2.28 -8.88
C HIS A 302 -5.35 -0.77 -8.84
N ILE A 303 -6.54 -0.36 -9.28
CA ILE A 303 -7.05 0.99 -9.14
C ILE A 303 -8.37 0.95 -8.39
N TYR A 304 -8.44 1.66 -7.27
CA TYR A 304 -9.61 1.76 -6.42
C TYR A 304 -10.38 3.06 -6.69
N LYS A 305 -11.71 2.98 -6.64
CA LYS A 305 -12.66 4.10 -6.56
C LYS A 305 -13.49 3.91 -5.28
N GLY A 306 -13.61 4.96 -4.49
CA GLY A 306 -14.49 5.05 -3.33
C GLY A 306 -15.15 6.42 -3.22
N TYR A 307 -15.63 6.79 -2.04
CA TYR A 307 -16.35 8.04 -1.79
C TYR A 307 -15.92 8.68 -0.46
N THR A 308 -15.94 10.02 -0.37
CA THR A 308 -15.66 10.78 0.87
C THR A 308 -16.60 11.99 0.98
N ASP A 309 -16.79 12.51 2.20
CA ASP A 309 -17.56 13.72 2.53
C ASP A 309 -16.68 14.95 2.80
N LYS A 310 -15.37 14.75 2.97
CA LYS A 310 -14.37 15.79 3.28
C LYS A 310 -13.05 15.54 2.56
N LEU A 311 -12.33 16.62 2.29
CA LEU A 311 -10.93 16.63 1.85
C LEU A 311 -10.11 17.54 2.77
N VAL A 312 -8.81 17.28 2.85
CA VAL A 312 -7.82 18.16 3.49
C VAL A 312 -6.94 18.76 2.42
N GLU A 313 -6.89 20.08 2.37
CA GLU A 313 -6.02 20.87 1.52
C GLU A 313 -4.83 21.38 2.34
N ILE A 314 -3.61 21.10 1.87
CA ILE A 314 -2.37 21.50 2.55
C ILE A 314 -1.57 22.39 1.61
N ARG A 315 -1.13 23.55 2.10
CA ARG A 315 -0.26 24.50 1.38
C ARG A 315 1.10 24.60 2.05
N THR A 316 2.19 24.46 1.27
CA THR A 316 3.57 24.60 1.75
C THR A 316 4.10 26.03 1.63
N SER A 317 5.27 26.29 2.23
CA SER A 317 5.98 27.57 2.22
C SER A 317 6.50 28.00 0.87
N THR A 318 6.59 27.07 -0.08
CA THR A 318 6.83 27.41 -1.48
C THR A 318 5.55 27.47 -2.28
N GLY A 319 4.38 27.51 -1.61
CA GLY A 319 3.05 27.63 -2.19
C GLY A 319 2.60 26.44 -3.03
N LYS A 320 3.19 25.26 -2.81
CA LYS A 320 2.69 23.99 -3.34
C LYS A 320 1.43 23.60 -2.57
N THR A 321 0.37 23.24 -3.29
CA THR A 321 -0.90 22.82 -2.69
C THR A 321 -1.20 21.37 -3.06
N LEU A 322 -1.67 20.58 -2.09
CA LEU A 322 -2.16 19.23 -2.31
C LEU A 322 -3.49 19.01 -1.61
N ARG A 323 -4.32 18.15 -2.19
CA ARG A 323 -5.64 17.75 -1.66
C ARG A 323 -5.73 16.26 -1.56
N VAL A 324 -6.16 15.76 -0.41
CA VAL A 324 -6.26 14.33 -0.12
C VAL A 324 -7.40 14.07 0.86
N THR A 325 -7.85 12.84 1.00
CA THR A 325 -8.78 12.47 2.07
C THR A 325 -8.16 12.73 3.46
N PRO A 326 -8.96 13.03 4.49
CA PRO A 326 -8.46 13.27 5.85
C PRO A 326 -7.50 12.21 6.39
N ASN A 327 -7.74 10.95 6.02
CA ASN A 327 -6.96 9.81 6.48
C ASN A 327 -5.73 9.48 5.61
N HIS A 328 -5.51 10.20 4.50
CA HIS A 328 -4.36 9.98 3.62
C HIS A 328 -3.05 10.33 4.34
N LYS A 329 -2.05 9.44 4.29
CA LYS A 329 -0.76 9.66 4.96
C LYS A 329 0.28 10.27 4.01
N LEU A 330 0.94 11.34 4.45
CA LEU A 330 1.96 12.06 3.69
C LEU A 330 3.32 12.00 4.40
N PRO A 331 4.43 11.80 3.67
CA PRO A 331 5.74 11.77 4.29
C PRO A 331 6.17 13.16 4.73
N ILE A 332 6.63 13.26 5.98
CA ILE A 332 7.26 14.43 6.59
C ILE A 332 8.67 14.06 7.06
N ILE A 333 9.53 15.04 7.23
CA ILE A 333 10.81 14.89 7.92
C ILE A 333 10.62 15.42 9.35
N ASP A 334 11.02 14.64 10.35
CA ASP A 334 11.04 15.11 11.72
C ASP A 334 12.30 15.95 12.01
N PRO A 335 12.33 16.70 13.13
CA PRO A 335 13.49 17.53 13.50
C PRO A 335 14.80 16.76 13.71
N TYR A 336 14.75 15.42 13.80
CA TYR A 336 15.93 14.55 13.94
C TYR A 336 16.42 13.99 12.60
N GLY A 337 15.78 14.38 11.49
CA GLY A 337 16.13 13.95 10.15
C GLY A 337 15.61 12.56 9.77
N THR A 338 14.57 12.07 10.47
CA THR A 338 13.91 10.78 10.18
C THR A 338 12.58 11.00 9.45
N VAL A 339 12.32 10.17 8.45
CA VAL A 339 11.11 10.22 7.63
C VAL A 339 9.92 9.71 8.49
N ARG A 340 8.81 10.46 8.58
CA ARG A 340 7.54 10.12 9.27
C ARG A 340 6.31 10.29 8.34
N TYR A 341 5.17 9.59 8.51
CA TYR A 341 4.06 9.50 7.54
C TYR A 341 2.79 9.87 8.28
N ILE A 342 2.38 11.14 8.22
CA ILE A 342 1.30 11.68 9.05
C ILE A 342 0.03 11.83 8.22
N ARG A 343 -1.14 11.55 8.83
CA ARG A 343 -2.46 11.81 8.24
C ARG A 343 -2.57 13.26 7.80
N ALA A 344 -3.25 13.50 6.69
CA ALA A 344 -3.53 14.84 6.21
C ALA A 344 -4.23 15.71 7.27
N ILE A 345 -5.22 15.15 7.97
CA ILE A 345 -5.97 15.86 9.03
C ILE A 345 -5.12 16.22 10.25
N ASP A 346 -3.99 15.54 10.46
CA ASP A 346 -3.08 15.76 11.59
C ASP A 346 -1.89 16.64 11.23
N ILE A 347 -1.73 17.02 9.96
CA ILE A 347 -0.71 17.96 9.55
C ILE A 347 -1.05 19.33 10.12
N ARG A 348 -0.02 20.02 10.64
CA ARG A 348 -0.12 21.36 11.23
C ARG A 348 0.89 22.29 10.55
N PRO A 349 0.58 23.60 10.46
CA PRO A 349 1.57 24.61 10.07
C PRO A 349 2.88 24.48 10.85
N GLY A 350 4.02 24.58 10.17
CA GLY A 350 5.36 24.41 10.75
C GLY A 350 6.02 23.06 10.49
N MET A 351 5.25 22.00 10.22
CA MET A 351 5.80 20.67 9.89
C MET A 351 6.45 20.66 8.50
N HIS A 352 7.41 19.78 8.23
CA HIS A 352 8.13 19.74 6.94
C HIS A 352 7.74 18.50 6.13
N LEU A 353 6.99 18.67 5.05
CA LEU A 353 6.66 17.62 4.10
C LEU A 353 7.87 17.23 3.25
N ILE A 354 7.99 15.95 2.94
CA ILE A 354 8.99 15.43 2.00
C ILE A 354 8.38 15.47 0.61
N ILE A 355 8.97 16.30 -0.24
CA ILE A 355 8.49 16.51 -1.62
C ILE A 355 9.59 16.09 -2.59
N PRO A 356 9.26 15.37 -3.68
CA PRO A 356 10.21 15.06 -4.74
C PRO A 356 10.94 16.32 -5.26
N LYS A 357 12.27 16.24 -5.33
CA LYS A 357 13.18 17.26 -5.89
C LYS A 357 13.81 16.80 -7.21
N LYS A 358 14.06 15.50 -7.33
CA LYS A 358 14.61 14.86 -8.53
C LYS A 358 14.19 13.40 -8.58
N VAL A 359 13.77 12.93 -9.74
CA VAL A 359 13.40 11.53 -9.97
C VAL A 359 14.26 10.93 -11.11
N PRO A 360 14.48 9.60 -11.12
CA PRO A 360 15.19 8.93 -12.20
C PRO A 360 14.51 9.19 -13.55
N SER A 361 15.29 9.50 -14.59
CA SER A 361 14.76 9.69 -15.95
C SER A 361 15.73 9.17 -17.00
N VAL A 362 15.21 8.43 -17.97
CA VAL A 362 15.92 8.07 -19.22
C VAL A 362 15.25 8.86 -20.33
N GLY A 363 15.91 9.92 -20.79
CA GLY A 363 15.40 10.77 -21.86
C GLY A 363 15.58 10.13 -23.23
N LYS A 364 14.57 10.26 -24.11
CA LYS A 364 14.69 9.93 -25.54
C LYS A 364 14.33 11.17 -26.37
N GLU A 365 14.76 11.19 -27.62
CA GLU A 365 14.25 12.13 -28.62
C GLU A 365 12.96 11.56 -29.22
N PRO A 366 11.80 12.07 -28.83
CA PRO A 366 10.54 11.47 -29.24
C PRO A 366 10.26 11.72 -30.73
N ARG A 367 9.76 10.68 -31.41
CA ARG A 367 9.30 10.77 -32.80
C ARG A 367 8.04 11.64 -32.87
N ILE A 368 7.94 12.45 -33.91
CA ILE A 368 6.76 13.28 -34.16
C ILE A 368 5.68 12.42 -34.85
N PRO A 369 4.51 12.19 -34.22
CA PRO A 369 3.47 11.31 -34.76
C PRO A 369 2.63 12.03 -35.84
N ILE A 370 3.21 12.25 -37.01
CA ILE A 370 2.55 12.94 -38.12
C ILE A 370 1.31 12.18 -38.64
N GLU A 371 1.20 10.89 -38.34
CA GLU A 371 0.06 10.04 -38.68
C GLU A 371 -1.25 10.58 -38.10
N LYS A 372 -1.21 11.32 -36.98
CA LYS A 372 -2.40 12.00 -36.42
C LYS A 372 -3.04 12.99 -37.41
N LEU A 373 -2.28 13.50 -38.39
CA LEU A 373 -2.79 14.39 -39.43
C LEU A 373 -3.52 13.66 -40.56
N ALA A 374 -3.42 12.33 -40.63
CA ALA A 374 -4.09 11.51 -41.66
C ALA A 374 -5.62 11.59 -41.60
N LYS A 375 -6.20 12.07 -40.49
CA LYS A 375 -7.64 12.32 -40.37
C LYS A 375 -8.15 13.43 -41.30
N TYR A 376 -7.26 14.28 -41.82
CA TYR A 376 -7.62 15.35 -42.74
C TYR A 376 -7.41 14.92 -44.20
N GLU A 377 -8.47 14.90 -44.99
CA GLU A 377 -8.45 14.39 -46.37
C GLU A 377 -7.66 15.26 -47.37
N ASP A 378 -7.49 16.54 -47.04
CA ASP A 378 -6.77 17.53 -47.83
C ASP A 378 -5.26 17.57 -47.54
N VAL A 379 -4.77 16.84 -46.52
CA VAL A 379 -3.34 16.74 -46.18
C VAL A 379 -2.65 15.73 -47.10
N VAL A 380 -1.62 16.20 -47.80
CA VAL A 380 -0.89 15.42 -48.80
C VAL A 380 0.61 15.45 -48.54
N SER A 381 1.30 14.36 -48.86
CA SER A 381 2.74 14.28 -48.99
C SER A 381 3.19 14.98 -50.27
N LYS A 382 4.18 15.87 -50.11
CA LYS A 382 4.97 16.48 -51.18
C LYS A 382 6.42 15.99 -51.14
N ASP A 383 6.68 14.92 -50.40
CA ASP A 383 7.99 14.28 -50.28
C ASP A 383 8.16 13.28 -51.44
N GLU A 384 9.04 13.61 -52.39
CA GLU A 384 9.16 12.83 -53.63
C GLU A 384 9.72 11.42 -53.38
N GLU A 385 10.62 11.26 -52.42
CA GLU A 385 11.23 9.97 -52.10
C GLU A 385 10.19 8.98 -51.55
N VAL A 386 9.40 9.41 -50.57
CA VAL A 386 8.31 8.59 -50.01
C VAL A 386 7.22 8.37 -51.04
N ASN A 387 6.90 9.38 -51.84
CA ASN A 387 5.87 9.27 -52.87
C ASN A 387 6.26 8.24 -53.94
N GLU A 388 7.54 8.14 -54.32
CA GLU A 388 7.99 7.15 -55.28
C GLU A 388 7.95 5.73 -54.71
N ARG A 389 8.38 5.52 -53.46
CA ARG A 389 8.24 4.22 -52.77
C ARG A 389 6.79 3.75 -52.71
N VAL A 390 5.85 4.67 -52.44
CA VAL A 390 4.41 4.36 -52.47
C VAL A 390 3.98 3.96 -53.89
N ARG A 391 4.45 4.64 -54.95
CA ARG A 391 4.11 4.29 -56.34
C ARG A 391 4.68 2.93 -56.74
N GLU A 392 5.94 2.65 -56.39
CA GLU A 392 6.56 1.34 -56.62
C GLU A 392 5.77 0.23 -55.94
N PHE A 393 5.34 0.44 -54.69
CA PHE A 393 4.49 -0.51 -53.99
C PHE A 393 3.15 -0.72 -54.72
N LEU A 394 2.46 0.36 -55.11
CA LEU A 394 1.20 0.28 -55.84
C LEU A 394 1.33 -0.36 -57.25
N ASN A 395 2.52 -0.32 -57.86
CA ASN A 395 2.80 -0.99 -59.14
C ASN A 395 2.95 -2.51 -58.98
N LYS A 396 3.35 -3.00 -57.80
CA LYS A 396 3.51 -4.43 -57.50
C LYS A 396 2.19 -5.14 -57.17
N LEU A 397 1.13 -4.39 -56.86
CA LEU A 397 -0.17 -4.94 -56.48
C LEU A 397 -1.02 -5.38 -57.69
N SER A 398 -1.74 -6.49 -57.55
CA SER A 398 -2.66 -6.98 -58.58
C SER A 398 -3.93 -6.10 -58.65
N MET A 399 -4.68 -6.21 -59.76
CA MET A 399 -5.95 -5.48 -59.91
C MET A 399 -7.01 -5.88 -58.87
N LYS A 400 -6.91 -7.08 -58.30
CA LYS A 400 -7.77 -7.55 -57.21
C LYS A 400 -7.41 -6.83 -55.90
N ASP A 401 -6.13 -6.79 -55.56
CA ASP A 401 -5.61 -6.13 -54.34
C ASP A 401 -5.87 -4.62 -54.37
N LEU A 402 -5.79 -3.98 -55.54
CA LEU A 402 -6.09 -2.56 -55.70
C LEU A 402 -7.58 -2.24 -55.47
N LYS A 403 -8.49 -3.11 -55.89
CA LYS A 403 -9.94 -2.94 -55.63
C LYS A 403 -10.26 -3.14 -54.16
N GLU A 404 -9.63 -4.13 -53.51
CA GLU A 404 -9.77 -4.38 -52.08
C GLU A 404 -9.24 -3.19 -51.27
N LEU A 405 -8.07 -2.67 -51.61
CA LEU A 405 -7.49 -1.48 -51.00
C LEU A 405 -8.39 -0.24 -51.16
N CYS A 406 -9.02 -0.06 -52.33
CA CYS A 406 -9.99 1.01 -52.55
C CYS A 406 -11.20 0.92 -51.62
N ASN A 407 -11.73 -0.29 -51.39
CA ASN A 407 -12.85 -0.54 -50.49
C ASN A 407 -12.49 -0.26 -49.02
N THR A 408 -11.29 -0.67 -48.58
CA THR A 408 -10.82 -0.43 -47.20
C THR A 408 -10.51 1.04 -46.93
N ILE A 409 -9.98 1.76 -47.92
CA ILE A 409 -9.47 3.14 -47.74
C ILE A 409 -10.54 4.21 -48.03
N GLY A 410 -11.58 3.88 -48.81
CA GLY A 410 -12.59 4.84 -49.25
C GLY A 410 -12.08 5.82 -50.32
N ILE A 411 -11.12 5.38 -51.16
CA ILE A 411 -10.57 6.19 -52.27
C ILE A 411 -10.93 5.51 -53.59
N SER A 412 -11.38 6.30 -54.58
CA SER A 412 -11.76 5.79 -55.90
C SER A 412 -10.58 5.13 -56.64
N LEU A 413 -10.86 4.05 -57.37
CA LEU A 413 -9.88 3.35 -58.21
C LEU A 413 -9.25 4.29 -59.26
N SER A 414 -10.00 5.30 -59.72
CA SER A 414 -9.51 6.37 -60.61
C SER A 414 -8.44 7.24 -59.96
N THR A 415 -8.60 7.57 -58.66
CA THR A 415 -7.63 8.37 -57.91
C THR A 415 -6.34 7.60 -57.65
N LEU A 416 -6.46 6.32 -57.31
CA LEU A 416 -5.33 5.45 -57.03
C LEU A 416 -4.53 5.13 -58.31
N ASN A 417 -5.21 4.87 -59.43
CA ASN A 417 -4.58 4.76 -60.75
C ASN A 417 -3.92 6.07 -61.21
N GLY A 418 -4.50 7.23 -60.87
CA GLY A 418 -3.90 8.53 -61.15
C GLY A 418 -2.59 8.78 -60.39
N ILE A 419 -2.48 8.27 -59.15
CA ILE A 419 -1.23 8.29 -58.37
C ILE A 419 -0.22 7.31 -58.98
N ARG A 420 -0.67 6.10 -59.34
CA ARG A 420 0.15 5.04 -59.96
C ARG A 420 0.80 5.50 -61.28
N LYS A 421 0.03 6.14 -62.17
CA LYS A 421 0.49 6.62 -63.49
C LYS A 421 1.18 8.01 -63.45
N ARG A 422 1.65 8.47 -62.29
CA ARG A 422 2.28 9.79 -62.06
C ARG A 422 1.44 11.01 -62.50
N ARG A 423 0.14 10.85 -62.76
CA ARG A 423 -0.77 11.96 -63.12
C ARG A 423 -1.05 12.90 -61.94
N LYS A 424 -0.86 12.43 -60.70
CA LYS A 424 -0.93 13.24 -59.47
C LYS A 424 0.42 13.20 -58.75
N ARG A 425 1.09 14.35 -58.63
CA ARG A 425 2.41 14.47 -57.96
C ARG A 425 2.34 14.32 -56.44
N SER A 426 1.26 14.78 -55.80
CA SER A 426 1.09 14.67 -54.34
C SER A 426 0.18 13.50 -53.95
N ILE A 427 0.51 12.84 -52.83
CA ILE A 427 -0.18 11.63 -52.36
C ILE A 427 -0.88 11.94 -51.01
N PRO A 428 -2.17 11.60 -50.81
CA PRO A 428 -2.83 11.78 -49.53
C PRO A 428 -2.09 11.09 -48.37
N LEU A 429 -1.86 11.78 -47.26
CA LEU A 429 -1.18 11.20 -46.09
C LEU A 429 -1.95 9.99 -45.53
N ARG A 430 -3.29 10.06 -45.56
CA ARG A 430 -4.19 8.97 -45.17
C ARG A 430 -3.90 7.67 -45.92
N LEU A 431 -3.60 7.76 -47.22
CA LEU A 431 -3.27 6.59 -48.04
C LEU A 431 -1.95 5.96 -47.60
N ILE A 432 -0.92 6.77 -47.31
CA ILE A 432 0.40 6.29 -46.87
C ILE A 432 0.30 5.57 -45.51
N VAL A 433 -0.43 6.16 -44.55
CA VAL A 433 -0.63 5.57 -43.21
C VAL A 433 -1.43 4.27 -43.29
N LEU A 434 -2.48 4.23 -44.13
CA LEU A 434 -3.30 3.02 -44.29
C LEU A 434 -2.54 1.90 -44.98
N ILE A 435 -1.80 2.17 -46.06
CA ILE A 435 -0.97 1.13 -46.72
C ILE A 435 0.02 0.54 -45.72
N LYS A 436 0.70 1.39 -44.93
CA LYS A 436 1.62 0.95 -43.89
C LYS A 436 0.94 0.05 -42.86
N ASN A 437 -0.25 0.42 -42.38
CA ASN A 437 -0.96 -0.34 -41.35
C ASN A 437 -1.58 -1.64 -41.88
N THR A 438 -2.09 -1.65 -43.11
CA THR A 438 -2.78 -2.81 -43.71
C THR A 438 -1.81 -3.87 -44.21
N PHE A 439 -0.69 -3.47 -44.84
CA PHE A 439 0.27 -4.41 -45.44
C PHE A 439 1.55 -4.59 -44.61
N ASN A 440 1.68 -3.89 -43.48
CA ASN A 440 2.87 -3.90 -42.62
C ASN A 440 4.19 -3.61 -43.37
N VAL A 441 4.15 -2.74 -44.39
CA VAL A 441 5.31 -2.35 -45.21
C VAL A 441 5.85 -1.01 -44.73
N ASP A 442 7.16 -0.92 -44.49
CA ASP A 442 7.81 0.35 -44.12
C ASP A 442 8.12 1.20 -45.36
N LEU A 443 7.16 2.02 -45.77
CA LEU A 443 7.31 2.99 -46.86
C LEU A 443 8.05 4.28 -46.43
N GLY A 444 8.39 4.41 -45.15
CA GLY A 444 8.83 5.67 -44.55
C GLY A 444 7.67 6.65 -44.34
N LEU A 445 7.92 7.67 -43.50
CA LEU A 445 6.98 8.77 -43.28
C LEU A 445 7.45 10.03 -44.02
N PRO A 446 6.55 10.75 -44.72
CA PRO A 446 6.92 11.94 -45.47
C PRO A 446 7.40 13.07 -44.56
N ARG A 447 8.52 13.69 -44.93
CA ARG A 447 9.10 14.85 -44.24
C ARG A 447 8.61 16.18 -44.78
N ILE A 448 7.96 16.18 -45.94
CA ILE A 448 7.37 17.39 -46.55
C ILE A 448 5.87 17.19 -46.74
N LEU A 449 5.07 17.94 -45.98
CA LEU A 449 3.61 17.91 -46.08
C LEU A 449 3.07 19.20 -46.69
N GLY A 450 1.90 19.12 -47.31
CA GLY A 450 1.16 20.26 -47.82
C GLY A 450 -0.34 20.04 -47.79
N LEU A 451 -1.10 21.02 -48.26
CA LEU A 451 -2.53 20.89 -48.50
C LEU A 451 -2.80 20.80 -50.01
N ARG A 452 -3.77 19.99 -50.43
CA ARG A 452 -4.08 19.69 -51.84
C ARG A 452 -4.27 20.94 -52.72
N ARG A 453 -4.81 22.03 -52.16
CA ARG A 453 -5.08 23.31 -52.86
C ARG A 453 -4.10 24.43 -52.50
N SER A 454 -3.01 24.14 -51.78
CA SER A 454 -2.04 25.14 -51.32
C SER A 454 -0.66 24.90 -51.92
N ARG A 455 -0.02 25.98 -52.39
CA ARG A 455 1.39 25.94 -52.82
C ARG A 455 2.34 25.81 -51.64
N LEU A 456 1.96 26.27 -50.45
CA LEU A 456 2.77 26.15 -49.24
C LEU A 456 3.01 24.67 -48.87
N SER A 457 4.24 24.37 -48.49
CA SER A 457 4.67 23.11 -47.92
C SER A 457 5.33 23.35 -46.56
N LEU A 458 5.28 22.34 -45.71
CA LEU A 458 5.85 22.35 -44.38
C LEU A 458 6.87 21.22 -44.30
N ARG A 459 8.11 21.56 -43.94
CA ARG A 459 9.10 20.55 -43.55
C ARG A 459 8.75 20.09 -42.14
N ILE A 460 8.66 18.79 -41.90
CA ILE A 460 8.39 18.24 -40.57
C ILE A 460 9.59 17.40 -40.14
N PRO A 461 10.22 17.72 -39.00
CA PRO A 461 11.32 16.91 -38.50
C PRO A 461 10.82 15.54 -38.06
N SER A 462 11.67 14.51 -38.13
CA SER A 462 11.31 13.15 -37.73
C SER A 462 11.20 12.99 -36.21
N ARG A 463 11.97 13.79 -35.47
CA ARG A 463 12.04 13.81 -34.01
C ARG A 463 11.97 15.24 -33.49
N VAL A 464 11.62 15.38 -32.22
CA VAL A 464 11.64 16.68 -31.56
C VAL A 464 13.08 17.12 -31.33
N SER A 465 13.47 18.25 -31.91
CA SER A 465 14.77 18.90 -31.66
C SER A 465 14.67 19.98 -30.59
N GLU A 466 15.81 20.50 -30.13
CA GLU A 466 15.86 21.63 -29.20
C GLU A 466 15.21 22.89 -29.82
N GLU A 467 15.43 23.14 -31.12
CA GLU A 467 14.86 24.29 -31.83
C GLU A 467 13.33 24.23 -31.88
N LEU A 468 12.78 23.05 -32.19
CA LEU A 468 11.33 22.86 -32.20
C LEU A 468 10.75 23.05 -30.80
N ALA A 469 11.38 22.47 -29.78
CA ALA A 469 10.92 22.59 -28.41
C ALA A 469 10.90 24.05 -27.93
N GLU A 470 11.95 24.81 -28.24
CA GLU A 470 12.00 26.24 -27.93
C GLU A 470 10.94 27.05 -28.69
N LEU A 471 10.72 26.74 -29.97
CA LEU A 471 9.66 27.34 -30.76
C LEU A 471 8.27 27.06 -30.16
N LEU A 472 8.00 25.82 -29.73
CA LEU A 472 6.74 25.48 -29.05
C LEU A 472 6.57 26.25 -27.73
N GLY A 473 7.66 26.46 -26.99
CA GLY A 473 7.66 27.29 -25.79
C GLY A 473 7.29 28.75 -26.08
N LEU A 474 7.90 29.35 -27.11
CA LEU A 474 7.56 30.72 -27.54
C LEU A 474 6.11 30.84 -28.02
N ILE A 475 5.59 29.84 -28.73
CA ILE A 475 4.18 29.81 -29.17
C ILE A 475 3.23 29.70 -27.97
N LEU A 476 3.57 28.90 -26.96
CA LEU A 476 2.75 28.77 -25.75
C LEU A 476 2.80 30.01 -24.84
N ALA A 477 3.87 30.79 -24.90
CA ALA A 477 3.98 32.07 -24.22
C ALA A 477 3.21 33.19 -24.97
N ASP A 478 3.91 33.93 -25.83
CA ASP A 478 3.40 35.10 -26.55
C ASP A 478 2.68 34.76 -27.88
N GLY A 479 2.58 33.48 -28.24
CA GLY A 479 1.91 33.06 -29.48
C GLY A 479 0.38 33.09 -29.41
N SER A 480 -0.26 33.33 -30.55
CA SER A 480 -1.70 33.20 -30.75
C SER A 480 -1.97 32.33 -31.97
N ILE A 481 -2.98 31.47 -31.86
CA ILE A 481 -3.42 30.58 -32.93
C ILE A 481 -4.88 30.91 -33.22
N VAL A 482 -5.14 31.54 -34.36
CA VAL A 482 -6.49 31.95 -34.77
C VAL A 482 -6.73 31.51 -36.21
N LYS A 483 -7.79 30.71 -36.43
CA LYS A 483 -8.16 30.15 -37.74
C LYS A 483 -6.98 29.42 -38.41
N ASN A 484 -6.32 30.05 -39.38
CA ASN A 484 -5.19 29.53 -40.14
C ASN A 484 -3.89 30.31 -39.89
N ARG A 485 -3.85 31.16 -38.87
CA ARG A 485 -2.72 32.05 -38.56
C ARG A 485 -2.09 31.66 -37.23
N VAL A 486 -0.77 31.68 -37.21
CA VAL A 486 0.06 31.63 -36.01
C VAL A 486 0.78 32.95 -35.92
N THR A 487 0.57 33.67 -34.82
CA THR A 487 1.09 35.04 -34.64
C THR A 487 1.83 35.12 -33.32
N PHE A 488 3.09 35.55 -33.34
CA PHE A 488 3.92 35.75 -32.15
C PHE A 488 4.05 37.23 -31.87
N PHE A 489 3.59 37.69 -30.70
CA PHE A 489 3.56 39.12 -30.33
C PHE A 489 4.69 39.44 -29.36
N ASN A 490 5.69 40.22 -29.77
CA ASN A 490 6.77 40.60 -28.85
C ASN A 490 7.46 41.88 -29.34
N ASN A 491 7.74 42.82 -28.43
CA ASN A 491 8.38 44.09 -28.77
C ASN A 491 9.89 43.99 -28.99
N SER A 492 10.56 42.92 -28.52
CA SER A 492 11.98 42.69 -28.81
C SER A 492 12.18 42.25 -30.26
N GLY A 493 12.90 43.06 -31.05
CA GLY A 493 13.27 42.71 -32.43
C GLY A 493 14.15 41.46 -32.52
N GLU A 494 14.95 41.18 -31.49
CA GLU A 494 15.80 39.99 -31.46
C GLU A 494 14.99 38.71 -31.22
N LEU A 495 13.99 38.74 -30.33
CA LEU A 495 13.08 37.60 -30.15
C LEU A 495 12.22 37.35 -31.39
N ARG A 496 11.78 38.41 -32.09
CA ARG A 496 11.08 38.26 -33.39
C ARG A 496 11.96 37.60 -34.45
N ARG A 497 13.22 38.05 -34.59
CA ARG A 497 14.20 37.41 -35.49
C ARG A 497 14.44 35.94 -35.12
N ARG A 498 14.67 35.66 -33.84
CA ARG A 498 14.85 34.30 -33.32
C ARG A 498 13.64 33.41 -33.59
N PHE A 499 12.43 33.91 -33.37
CA PHE A 499 11.20 33.17 -33.66
C PHE A 499 11.14 32.80 -35.15
N ASN A 500 11.43 33.76 -36.05
CA ASN A 500 11.49 33.52 -37.49
C ASN A 500 12.58 32.52 -37.89
N ASP A 501 13.76 32.59 -37.28
CA ASP A 501 14.85 31.65 -37.54
C ASP A 501 14.52 30.23 -37.09
N LEU A 502 13.94 30.07 -35.90
CA LEU A 502 13.48 28.78 -35.38
C LEU A 502 12.36 28.21 -36.25
N LEU A 503 11.42 29.04 -36.69
CA LEU A 503 10.36 28.66 -37.61
C LEU A 503 10.92 28.19 -38.96
N TYR A 504 11.92 28.88 -39.49
CA TYR A 504 12.56 28.51 -40.76
C TYR A 504 13.37 27.22 -40.63
N LYS A 505 14.19 27.08 -39.59
CA LYS A 505 14.99 25.87 -39.34
C LYS A 505 14.12 24.64 -39.12
N THR A 506 13.04 24.79 -38.37
CA THR A 506 12.16 23.67 -37.99
C THR A 506 11.21 23.28 -39.12
N PHE A 507 10.56 24.29 -39.72
CA PHE A 507 9.41 24.08 -40.60
C PHE A 507 9.62 24.57 -42.04
N GLY A 508 10.71 25.27 -42.33
CA GLY A 508 10.97 25.88 -43.64
C GLY A 508 10.10 27.10 -43.94
N LEU A 509 9.44 27.68 -42.93
CA LEU A 509 8.56 28.84 -43.09
C LEU A 509 9.18 30.11 -42.52
N ARG A 510 8.88 31.25 -43.12
CA ARG A 510 9.18 32.58 -42.58
C ARG A 510 7.88 33.35 -42.34
N GLY A 511 7.75 33.97 -41.19
CA GLY A 511 6.64 34.87 -40.87
C GLY A 511 6.89 36.29 -41.36
N ARG A 512 5.80 37.02 -41.58
CA ARG A 512 5.84 38.45 -41.94
C ARG A 512 5.75 39.29 -40.68
N GLU A 513 6.61 40.30 -40.55
CA GLU A 513 6.46 41.28 -39.48
C GLU A 513 5.26 42.20 -39.74
N LYS A 514 4.52 42.51 -38.68
CA LYS A 514 3.43 43.48 -38.70
C LYS A 514 3.30 44.15 -37.34
N ILE A 515 2.61 45.27 -37.30
CA ILE A 515 2.23 45.94 -36.06
C ILE A 515 0.74 45.66 -35.84
N ALA A 516 0.40 45.18 -34.65
CA ALA A 516 -0.98 44.98 -34.24
C ALA A 516 -1.27 45.90 -33.05
N ASN A 517 -2.05 46.95 -33.31
CA ASN A 517 -2.28 48.08 -32.40
C ASN A 517 -0.94 48.77 -32.04
N THR A 518 -0.29 48.32 -30.96
CA THR A 518 0.93 48.91 -30.38
C THR A 518 2.05 47.88 -30.13
N VAL A 519 1.84 46.62 -30.52
CA VAL A 519 2.80 45.52 -30.30
C VAL A 519 3.25 44.95 -31.64
N TYR A 520 4.57 44.84 -31.81
CA TYR A 520 5.15 44.20 -32.98
C TYR A 520 4.89 42.69 -32.96
N ALA A 521 4.62 42.11 -34.13
CA ALA A 521 4.29 40.70 -34.25
C ALA A 521 4.87 40.06 -35.51
N VAL A 522 5.15 38.76 -35.42
CA VAL A 522 5.50 37.90 -36.56
C VAL A 522 4.32 37.00 -36.87
N GLU A 523 3.73 37.08 -38.06
CA GLU A 523 2.57 36.29 -38.46
C GLU A 523 2.89 35.30 -39.59
N VAL A 524 2.42 34.07 -39.42
CA VAL A 524 2.52 32.97 -40.38
C VAL A 524 1.11 32.51 -40.72
N THR A 525 0.73 32.55 -42.00
CA THR A 525 -0.55 32.02 -42.46
C THR A 525 -0.37 30.62 -43.01
N SER A 526 -0.67 29.60 -42.21
CA SER A 526 -0.60 28.19 -42.60
C SER A 526 -1.61 27.34 -41.83
N SER A 527 -2.67 26.90 -42.50
CA SER A 527 -3.67 25.98 -41.92
C SER A 527 -3.05 24.64 -41.52
N LEU A 528 -2.02 24.17 -42.24
CA LEU A 528 -1.34 22.92 -41.92
C LEU A 528 -0.52 23.04 -40.62
N LEU A 529 0.17 24.17 -40.42
CA LEU A 529 0.92 24.42 -39.18
C LEU A 529 -0.03 24.47 -37.98
N VAL A 530 -1.18 25.16 -38.10
CA VAL A 530 -2.19 25.20 -37.03
C VAL A 530 -2.70 23.80 -36.68
N ARG A 531 -2.99 22.96 -37.69
CA ARG A 531 -3.42 21.56 -37.47
C ARG A 531 -2.32 20.74 -36.80
N LEU A 532 -1.06 20.93 -37.19
CA LEU A 532 0.08 20.26 -36.56
C LEU A 532 0.22 20.65 -35.08
N LEU A 533 0.22 21.95 -34.77
CA LEU A 533 0.33 22.47 -33.40
C LEU A 533 -0.80 21.93 -32.51
N LYS A 534 -2.03 21.86 -33.04
CA LYS A 534 -3.18 21.37 -32.31
C LYS A 534 -3.17 19.86 -32.07
N GLU A 535 -2.95 19.07 -33.12
CA GLU A 535 -3.18 17.62 -33.08
C GLU A 535 -1.96 16.81 -32.64
N VAL A 536 -0.76 17.34 -32.90
CA VAL A 536 0.49 16.65 -32.60
C VAL A 536 1.15 17.19 -31.33
N PHE A 537 1.08 18.50 -31.10
CA PHE A 537 1.74 19.17 -29.98
C PHE A 537 0.77 19.65 -28.89
N ASP A 538 -0.49 19.24 -28.93
CA ASP A 538 -1.50 19.52 -27.90
C ASP A 538 -1.69 21.03 -27.60
N ILE A 539 -1.40 21.94 -28.55
CA ILE A 539 -1.55 23.39 -28.34
C ILE A 539 -3.00 23.82 -28.63
N PRO A 540 -3.72 24.38 -27.65
CA PRO A 540 -5.13 24.76 -27.82
C PRO A 540 -5.28 26.00 -28.72
N SER A 541 -6.25 25.94 -29.65
CA SER A 541 -6.60 27.07 -30.52
C SER A 541 -7.64 28.03 -29.91
N LYS A 542 -8.37 27.61 -28.87
CA LYS A 542 -9.37 28.42 -28.16
C LYS A 542 -8.95 28.62 -26.71
N ARG A 543 -9.06 29.86 -26.21
CA ARG A 543 -8.71 30.24 -24.83
C ARG A 543 -7.35 29.69 -24.38
N LYS A 544 -6.32 29.81 -25.25
CA LYS A 544 -4.97 29.27 -25.03
C LYS A 544 -4.42 29.60 -23.65
N SER A 545 -4.57 30.86 -23.23
CA SER A 545 -4.10 31.36 -21.94
C SER A 545 -4.61 30.57 -20.73
N ARG A 546 -5.83 30.00 -20.78
CA ARG A 546 -6.42 29.22 -19.67
C ARG A 546 -6.29 27.71 -19.84
N ASN A 547 -6.15 27.24 -21.08
CA ASN A 547 -6.21 25.81 -21.42
C ASN A 547 -4.86 25.21 -21.85
N ALA A 548 -3.79 26.00 -21.90
CA ALA A 548 -2.46 25.51 -22.29
C ALA A 548 -2.01 24.36 -21.38
N VAL A 549 -1.36 23.35 -21.96
CA VAL A 549 -0.75 22.22 -21.25
C VAL A 549 0.64 22.01 -21.83
N VAL A 550 1.57 21.50 -21.03
CA VAL A 550 2.84 21.02 -21.57
C VAL A 550 2.54 19.87 -22.54
N PRO A 551 3.02 19.91 -23.80
CA PRO A 551 2.75 18.85 -24.77
C PRO A 551 3.23 17.49 -24.24
N ARG A 552 2.43 16.42 -24.41
CA ARG A 552 2.78 15.08 -23.91
C ARG A 552 4.13 14.60 -24.46
N ILE A 553 4.45 14.98 -25.69
CA ILE A 553 5.73 14.66 -26.33
C ILE A 553 6.92 15.33 -25.62
N ILE A 554 6.75 16.53 -25.06
CA ILE A 554 7.79 17.24 -24.31
C ILE A 554 7.99 16.63 -22.93
N MET A 555 6.92 16.20 -22.25
CA MET A 555 7.01 15.49 -20.97
C MET A 555 7.94 14.26 -21.04
N LYS A 556 7.88 13.54 -22.17
CA LYS A 556 8.69 12.34 -22.45
C LYS A 556 10.10 12.64 -22.96
N ALA A 557 10.40 13.87 -23.33
CA ALA A 557 11.63 14.22 -24.01
C ALA A 557 12.87 14.20 -23.10
N SER A 558 14.05 14.28 -23.72
CA SER A 558 15.33 14.36 -23.00
C SER A 558 15.47 15.68 -22.22
N PRO A 559 16.31 15.72 -21.17
CA PRO A 559 16.56 16.95 -20.41
C PRO A 559 16.95 18.16 -21.27
N LYS A 560 17.71 17.96 -22.35
CA LYS A 560 18.11 19.02 -23.28
C LYS A 560 16.90 19.64 -24.02
N ILE A 561 16.02 18.79 -24.54
CA ILE A 561 14.79 19.22 -25.23
C ILE A 561 13.85 19.94 -24.27
N ILE A 562 13.71 19.43 -23.05
CA ILE A 562 12.89 20.04 -22.00
C ILE A 562 13.44 21.41 -21.61
N ALA A 563 14.76 21.53 -21.45
CA ALA A 563 15.41 22.80 -21.19
C ALA A 563 15.14 23.81 -22.31
N ALA A 564 15.21 23.38 -23.58
CA ALA A 564 14.88 24.23 -24.72
C ALA A 564 13.42 24.70 -24.72
N PHE A 565 12.47 23.83 -24.37
CA PHE A 565 11.05 24.20 -24.20
C PHE A 565 10.84 25.24 -23.10
N ILE A 566 11.42 25.02 -21.92
CA ILE A 566 11.35 25.97 -20.79
C ILE A 566 12.01 27.29 -21.17
N ARG A 567 13.12 27.27 -21.92
CA ARG A 567 13.78 28.46 -22.47
C ARG A 567 12.80 29.28 -23.30
N GLY A 568 12.11 28.65 -24.25
CA GLY A 568 11.12 29.35 -25.08
C GLY A 568 10.01 30.01 -24.26
N LEU A 569 9.46 29.32 -23.27
CA LEU A 569 8.45 29.88 -22.37
C LEU A 569 8.99 31.06 -21.55
N TYR A 570 10.19 30.93 -20.99
CA TYR A 570 10.82 32.01 -20.22
C TYR A 570 11.16 33.22 -21.09
N LEU A 571 11.56 33.02 -22.35
CA LEU A 571 11.86 34.11 -23.28
C LEU A 571 10.61 34.92 -23.66
N GLY A 572 9.44 34.29 -23.76
CA GLY A 572 8.18 35.00 -23.92
C GLY A 572 7.66 35.55 -22.59
N ASP A 573 7.03 34.69 -21.79
CA ASP A 573 6.24 35.06 -20.60
C ASP A 573 7.07 35.25 -19.32
N GLY A 574 8.36 34.93 -19.36
CA GLY A 574 9.23 34.98 -18.18
C GLY A 574 9.77 36.38 -17.88
N SER A 575 9.99 36.66 -16.61
CA SER A 575 10.62 37.89 -16.13
C SER A 575 11.71 37.59 -15.10
N PHE A 576 12.65 38.54 -14.96
CA PHE A 576 13.65 38.53 -13.90
C PHE A 576 13.70 39.91 -13.26
N HIS A 577 13.27 40.00 -12.00
CA HIS A 577 13.21 41.23 -11.23
C HIS A 577 13.47 40.91 -9.76
N GLN A 578 14.10 41.84 -9.01
CA GLN A 578 14.42 41.67 -7.59
C GLN A 578 15.05 40.30 -7.26
N ASN A 579 16.03 39.87 -8.08
CA ASN A 579 16.74 38.60 -7.91
C ASN A 579 15.85 37.35 -7.99
N THR A 580 14.67 37.47 -8.58
CA THR A 580 13.68 36.40 -8.72
C THR A 580 13.35 36.19 -10.18
N LEU A 581 13.42 34.94 -10.63
CA LEU A 581 12.93 34.51 -11.92
C LEU A 581 11.47 34.07 -11.77
N GLU A 582 10.59 34.63 -12.58
CA GLU A 582 9.15 34.34 -12.60
C GLU A 582 8.70 33.86 -13.98
N ILE A 583 7.85 32.83 -14.00
CA ILE A 583 7.05 32.43 -15.18
C ILE A 583 5.59 32.42 -14.75
N ALA A 584 4.77 33.27 -15.37
CA ALA A 584 3.36 33.41 -15.04
C ALA A 584 2.46 32.79 -16.13
N SER A 585 1.37 32.13 -15.73
CA SER A 585 0.36 31.62 -16.65
C SER A 585 -1.04 31.60 -16.03
N SER A 586 -2.09 31.84 -16.82
CA SER A 586 -3.48 31.62 -16.38
C SER A 586 -3.90 30.15 -16.46
N SER A 587 -3.05 29.24 -16.97
CA SER A 587 -3.36 27.82 -17.06
C SER A 587 -2.74 27.03 -15.89
N PRO A 588 -3.55 26.45 -14.98
CA PRO A 588 -3.02 25.59 -13.90
C PRO A 588 -2.34 24.33 -14.46
N LYS A 589 -2.84 23.78 -15.57
CA LYS A 589 -2.29 22.57 -16.20
C LYS A 589 -0.91 22.81 -16.81
N LEU A 590 -0.65 24.00 -17.36
CA LEU A 590 0.68 24.38 -17.86
C LEU A 590 1.68 24.49 -16.70
N ILE A 591 1.27 25.13 -15.60
CA ILE A 591 2.12 25.28 -14.42
C ILE A 591 2.40 23.94 -13.73
N SER A 592 1.38 23.07 -13.63
CA SER A 592 1.55 21.68 -13.16
C SER A 592 2.55 20.94 -14.04
N GLY A 593 2.38 20.96 -15.37
CA GLY A 593 3.34 20.34 -16.29
C GLY A 593 4.76 20.91 -16.15
N LEU A 594 4.90 22.23 -16.01
CA LEU A 594 6.19 22.89 -15.77
C LEU A 594 6.84 22.44 -14.45
N ALA A 595 6.05 22.28 -13.39
CA ALA A 595 6.51 21.72 -12.12
C ALA A 595 7.13 20.31 -12.29
N TYR A 596 6.49 19.42 -13.06
CA TYR A 596 7.04 18.10 -13.38
C TYR A 596 8.27 18.17 -14.31
N LEU A 597 8.32 19.11 -15.27
CA LEU A 597 9.51 19.31 -16.10
C LEU A 597 10.71 19.80 -15.27
N LEU A 598 10.50 20.73 -14.35
CA LEU A 598 11.53 21.23 -13.44
C LEU A 598 11.99 20.15 -12.45
N LEU A 599 11.08 19.29 -11.97
CA LEU A 599 11.42 18.08 -11.21
C LEU A 599 12.38 17.17 -12.00
N LYS A 600 12.13 16.98 -13.30
CA LYS A 600 13.00 16.17 -14.18
C LYS A 600 14.39 16.78 -14.37
N LEU A 601 14.48 18.12 -14.44
CA LEU A 601 15.74 18.85 -14.50
C LEU A 601 16.44 18.99 -13.13
N GLY A 602 15.75 18.66 -12.04
CA GLY A 602 16.27 18.84 -10.68
C GLY A 602 16.41 20.32 -10.28
N ILE A 603 15.51 21.17 -10.79
CA ILE A 603 15.46 22.62 -10.51
C ILE A 603 14.31 22.88 -9.53
N PRO A 604 14.60 23.21 -8.26
CA PRO A 604 13.58 23.57 -7.28
C PRO A 604 12.82 24.85 -7.68
N TYR A 605 11.55 24.91 -7.32
CA TYR A 605 10.66 26.02 -7.64
C TYR A 605 9.65 26.28 -6.51
N SER A 606 9.09 27.48 -6.53
CA SER A 606 7.93 27.89 -5.73
C SER A 606 6.76 28.25 -6.64
N ILE A 607 5.53 28.13 -6.16
CA ILE A 607 4.31 28.52 -6.85
C ILE A 607 3.58 29.56 -5.99
N SER A 608 2.99 30.57 -6.61
CA SER A 608 1.97 31.40 -5.99
C SER A 608 0.76 31.50 -6.90
N LYS A 609 -0.41 31.71 -6.31
CA LYS A 609 -1.66 31.95 -7.01
C LYS A 609 -2.11 33.37 -6.70
N ASP A 610 -2.29 34.15 -7.74
CA ASP A 610 -2.89 35.48 -7.69
C ASP A 610 -4.40 35.34 -7.80
N GLU A 611 -5.11 35.54 -6.69
CA GLU A 611 -6.56 35.33 -6.60
C GLU A 611 -7.34 36.35 -7.43
N LYS A 612 -6.85 37.59 -7.53
CA LYS A 612 -7.51 38.70 -8.24
C LYS A 612 -7.56 38.48 -9.75
N TYR A 613 -6.51 37.91 -10.32
CA TYR A 613 -6.39 37.70 -11.78
C TYR A 613 -6.48 36.23 -12.20
N HIS A 614 -6.70 35.32 -11.25
CA HIS A 614 -6.66 33.86 -11.46
C HIS A 614 -5.42 33.41 -12.26
N ARG A 615 -4.25 33.94 -11.89
CA ARG A 615 -2.95 33.61 -12.51
C ARG A 615 -2.08 32.83 -11.54
N TYR A 616 -1.41 31.82 -12.06
CA TYR A 616 -0.43 31.03 -11.35
C TYR A 616 0.96 31.52 -11.75
N ARG A 617 1.85 31.69 -10.77
CA ARG A 617 3.19 32.20 -10.97
C ARG A 617 4.18 31.20 -10.38
N LEU A 618 5.15 30.80 -11.18
CA LEU A 618 6.24 29.91 -10.77
C LEU A 618 7.51 30.72 -10.58
N PHE A 619 8.14 30.58 -9.42
CA PHE A 619 9.32 31.35 -9.03
C PHE A 619 10.55 30.48 -8.80
N ILE A 620 11.70 30.98 -9.24
CA ILE A 620 13.03 30.48 -8.88
C ILE A 620 13.80 31.66 -8.26
N THR A 621 14.20 31.51 -7.01
CA THR A 621 14.71 32.64 -6.20
C THR A 621 16.12 32.43 -5.66
N SER A 622 16.53 31.18 -5.44
CA SER A 622 17.87 30.86 -4.91
C SER A 622 18.94 31.09 -5.97
N ILE A 623 20.06 31.72 -5.60
CA ILE A 623 21.22 31.92 -6.49
C ILE A 623 21.71 30.60 -7.10
N GLY A 624 21.69 29.49 -6.33
CA GLY A 624 22.10 28.17 -6.82
C GLY A 624 21.12 27.57 -7.82
N ASP A 625 19.81 27.76 -7.61
CA ASP A 625 18.78 27.28 -8.52
C ASP A 625 18.70 28.14 -9.79
N LEU A 626 18.89 29.45 -9.65
CA LEU A 626 19.05 30.40 -10.75
C LEU A 626 20.29 30.09 -11.59
N ARG A 627 21.40 29.70 -10.96
CA ARG A 627 22.61 29.25 -11.66
C ARG A 627 22.34 27.97 -12.45
N LYS A 628 21.74 26.95 -11.81
CA LYS A 628 21.33 25.72 -12.52
C LYS A 628 20.39 26.02 -13.68
N PHE A 629 19.40 26.90 -13.47
CA PHE A 629 18.50 27.32 -14.53
C PHE A 629 19.28 28.00 -15.65
N TYR A 630 20.17 28.93 -15.35
CA TYR A 630 21.00 29.60 -16.35
C TYR A 630 21.85 28.60 -17.15
N GLU A 631 22.59 27.71 -16.47
CA GLU A 631 23.48 26.71 -17.08
C GLU A 631 22.71 25.70 -17.94
N ILE A 632 21.59 25.18 -17.45
CA ILE A 632 20.83 24.13 -18.14
C ILE A 632 19.95 24.73 -19.25
N VAL A 633 19.31 25.87 -18.99
CA VAL A 633 18.25 26.43 -19.84
C VAL A 633 18.77 27.53 -20.75
N LEU A 634 19.59 28.46 -20.25
CA LEU A 634 19.89 29.72 -20.93
C LEU A 634 21.31 29.83 -21.51
N LEU A 635 22.23 28.95 -21.15
CA LEU A 635 23.63 29.03 -21.59
C LEU A 635 23.76 29.07 -23.12
N ASN A 636 22.98 28.26 -23.83
CA ASN A 636 23.00 28.21 -25.30
C ASN A 636 22.47 29.49 -25.99
N VAL A 637 21.88 30.41 -25.23
CA VAL A 637 21.35 31.69 -25.72
C VAL A 637 21.95 32.88 -24.98
N SER A 638 23.08 32.69 -24.30
CA SER A 638 23.76 33.75 -23.55
C SER A 638 24.20 34.93 -24.40
N ASN A 639 24.33 34.73 -25.70
CA ASN A 639 24.80 35.72 -26.66
C ASN A 639 23.68 36.59 -27.22
N LEU A 640 22.41 36.28 -26.90
CA LEU A 640 21.29 37.14 -27.27
C LEU A 640 21.29 38.42 -26.42
N ASP A 641 21.10 39.57 -27.05
CA ASP A 641 20.94 40.87 -26.41
C ASP A 641 19.55 41.08 -25.79
N ILE A 642 19.22 40.19 -24.85
CA ILE A 642 17.97 40.23 -24.11
C ILE A 642 18.25 40.69 -22.68
N THR A 643 17.70 41.84 -22.31
CA THR A 643 17.92 42.50 -21.01
C THR A 643 17.72 41.57 -19.81
N LYS A 644 16.69 40.71 -19.83
CA LYS A 644 16.43 39.75 -18.73
C LYS A 644 17.47 38.63 -18.62
N ILE A 645 18.11 38.23 -19.72
CA ILE A 645 19.20 37.24 -19.70
C ILE A 645 20.48 37.89 -19.17
N LYS A 646 20.82 39.10 -19.65
CA LYS A 646 21.98 39.86 -19.20
C LYS A 646 21.96 40.09 -17.68
N LYS A 647 20.83 40.61 -17.17
CA LYS A 647 20.62 40.82 -15.72
C LYS A 647 20.78 39.54 -14.91
N LEU A 648 20.24 38.41 -15.39
CA LEU A 648 20.38 37.12 -14.71
C LEU A 648 21.83 36.60 -14.74
N LYS A 649 22.51 36.73 -15.88
CA LYS A 649 23.92 36.35 -16.05
C LYS A 649 24.82 37.13 -15.10
N GLU A 650 24.67 38.46 -15.06
CA GLU A 650 25.41 39.35 -14.15
C GLU A 650 25.16 38.97 -12.68
N TYR A 651 23.90 38.74 -12.31
CA TYR A 651 23.55 38.35 -10.93
C TYR A 651 24.16 37.00 -10.52
N VAL A 652 24.10 35.99 -11.39
CA VAL A 652 24.63 34.65 -11.12
C VAL A 652 26.16 34.64 -11.11
N SER A 653 26.82 35.50 -11.89
CA SER A 653 28.28 35.58 -12.00
C SER A 653 28.92 36.40 -10.88
N SER A 654 28.23 37.43 -10.38
CA SER A 654 28.75 38.36 -9.36
C SER A 654 28.68 37.85 -7.92
N LYS A 655 27.86 36.83 -7.64
CA LYS A 655 27.69 36.30 -6.28
C LYS A 655 28.34 34.92 -6.12
N GLU A 656 29.15 34.77 -5.07
CA GLU A 656 29.57 33.45 -4.60
C GLU A 656 28.36 32.61 -4.16
N LEU A 657 28.48 31.29 -4.26
CA LEU A 657 27.46 30.34 -3.80
C LEU A 657 27.34 30.40 -2.27
N GLY A 658 26.58 31.37 -1.76
CA GLY A 658 26.14 31.42 -0.37
C GLY A 658 25.27 30.20 -0.02
N SER A 659 25.15 29.89 1.28
CA SER A 659 24.34 28.77 1.76
C SER A 659 22.87 28.95 1.32
N ILE A 660 22.31 27.96 0.63
CA ILE A 660 20.97 28.03 0.03
C ILE A 660 19.93 27.86 1.15
N LEU A 661 19.16 28.92 1.46
CA LEU A 661 18.05 28.87 2.44
C LEU A 661 16.99 27.81 2.11
N LYS A 662 16.85 27.39 0.85
CA LYS A 662 15.90 26.33 0.41
C LYS A 662 16.44 24.90 0.58
N ASP A 663 17.76 24.72 0.70
CA ASP A 663 18.40 23.46 1.08
C ASP A 663 18.61 23.39 2.59
N ALA A 664 17.96 24.30 3.34
CA ALA A 664 17.95 24.31 4.78
C ALA A 664 17.31 23.02 5.28
N ILE A 665 18.14 22.18 5.87
CA ILE A 665 17.71 20.92 6.43
C ILE A 665 17.11 21.27 7.80
N PRO A 666 15.84 20.91 8.07
CA PRO A 666 15.18 21.24 9.32
C PRO A 666 15.68 20.33 10.45
N LEU A 667 16.97 20.44 10.78
CA LEU A 667 17.63 19.71 11.86
C LEU A 667 17.59 20.54 13.13
N ASP A 668 17.19 19.90 14.23
CA ASP A 668 17.16 20.50 15.56
C ASP A 668 18.58 20.88 16.04
N PRO A 669 18.76 22.00 16.73
CA PRO A 669 20.04 22.38 17.35
C PRO A 669 20.67 21.28 18.21
N ARG A 670 19.87 20.37 18.80
CA ARG A 670 20.36 19.19 19.54
C ARG A 670 21.09 18.19 18.65
N PHE A 671 20.63 17.97 17.42
CA PHE A 671 21.32 17.14 16.43
C PHE A 671 22.68 17.75 16.05
N LEU A 672 22.77 19.07 16.04
CA LEU A 672 24.02 19.79 15.78
C LEU A 672 24.99 19.77 16.96
N LYS A 673 24.47 19.84 18.19
CA LYS A 673 25.27 19.65 19.41
C LYS A 673 25.90 18.25 19.46
N LEU A 674 25.21 17.21 18.97
CA LEU A 674 25.76 15.86 18.82
C LEU A 674 26.98 15.83 17.88
N ILE A 675 26.94 16.56 16.77
CA ILE A 675 28.09 16.69 15.85
C ILE A 675 29.27 17.39 16.55
N TYR A 676 29.02 18.43 17.35
CA TYR A 676 30.05 19.10 18.17
C TYR A 676 30.68 18.21 19.25
N ARG A 677 29.93 17.23 19.75
CA ARG A 677 30.43 16.30 20.77
C ARG A 677 31.45 15.32 20.19
N VAL A 678 31.28 14.96 18.92
CA VAL A 678 32.17 14.03 18.20
C VAL A 678 33.37 14.74 17.57
N LEU A 679 33.22 16.01 17.19
CA LEU A 679 34.26 16.80 16.52
C LEU A 679 34.63 18.06 17.30
N SER A 680 35.92 18.24 17.59
CA SER A 680 36.40 19.46 18.25
C SER A 680 36.17 20.71 17.39
N LYS A 681 36.03 21.88 18.03
CA LYS A 681 35.89 23.18 17.36
C LYS A 681 37.04 23.45 16.38
N ARG A 682 38.24 22.91 16.66
CA ARG A 682 39.43 23.00 15.79
C ARG A 682 39.30 22.14 14.53
N GLN A 683 38.79 20.91 14.63
CA GLN A 683 38.56 20.00 13.49
C GLN A 683 37.41 20.47 12.58
N LEU A 684 36.38 21.09 13.14
CA LEU A 684 35.31 21.72 12.36
C LEU A 684 35.79 23.01 11.68
N GLY A 685 36.61 23.78 12.38
CA GLY A 685 37.23 25.01 11.87
C GLY A 685 38.19 24.79 10.71
N SER A 686 38.96 23.69 10.69
CA SER A 686 39.92 23.38 9.62
C SER A 686 39.29 23.16 8.24
N GLU A 687 37.98 22.87 8.18
CA GLU A 687 37.21 22.70 6.93
C GLU A 687 36.18 23.83 6.71
N GLY A 688 36.28 24.88 7.53
CA GLY A 688 35.43 26.07 7.48
C GLY A 688 33.98 25.82 7.90
N VAL A 689 33.74 24.89 8.83
CA VAL A 689 32.40 24.60 9.37
C VAL A 689 32.27 25.19 10.78
N ASN A 690 31.47 26.25 10.93
CA ASN A 690 31.24 26.88 12.23
C ASN A 690 29.83 26.54 12.75
N ILE A 691 29.68 25.35 13.35
CA ILE A 691 28.38 24.82 13.80
C ILE A 691 27.70 25.75 14.83
N GLY A 692 28.46 26.58 15.57
CA GLY A 692 27.97 27.47 16.61
C GLY A 692 26.94 28.50 16.11
N ASN A 693 27.07 28.99 14.88
CA ASN A 693 26.08 29.89 14.29
C ASN A 693 24.71 29.20 14.10
N TYR A 694 24.72 27.90 13.78
CA TYR A 694 23.50 27.13 13.57
C TYR A 694 22.80 26.74 14.89
N ILE A 695 23.56 26.67 15.99
CA ILE A 695 23.04 26.33 17.32
C ILE A 695 22.55 27.58 18.08
N TYR A 696 23.33 28.66 18.06
CA TYR A 696 23.10 29.82 18.91
C TYR A 696 22.51 31.03 18.17
N LYS A 697 22.68 31.13 16.84
CA LYS A 697 22.14 32.24 16.03
C LYS A 697 20.97 31.83 15.13
N GLY A 698 20.50 30.58 15.22
CA GLY A 698 19.34 30.08 14.47
C GLY A 698 19.57 29.91 12.96
N GLU A 699 20.81 29.90 12.49
CA GLU A 699 21.12 29.60 11.09
C GLU A 699 20.78 28.14 10.75
N ARG A 700 20.34 27.87 9.51
CA ARG A 700 19.97 26.52 9.07
C ARG A 700 21.06 25.90 8.20
N LEU A 701 21.34 24.60 8.37
CA LEU A 701 22.38 23.94 7.57
C LEU A 701 21.92 23.73 6.14
N GLY A 702 22.80 24.10 5.21
CA GLY A 702 22.68 23.69 3.82
C GLY A 702 23.34 22.35 3.55
N TYR A 703 22.97 21.76 2.41
CA TYR A 703 23.56 20.53 1.86
C TYR A 703 25.11 20.54 1.83
N LYS A 704 25.74 21.65 1.43
CA LYS A 704 27.21 21.78 1.37
C LYS A 704 27.85 21.66 2.75
N THR A 705 27.30 22.33 3.74
CA THR A 705 27.78 22.25 5.13
C THR A 705 27.61 20.82 5.65
N MET A 706 26.52 20.15 5.32
CA MET A 706 26.30 18.75 5.71
C MET A 706 27.26 17.76 5.02
N HIS A 707 27.64 18.02 3.77
CA HIS A 707 28.66 17.22 3.08
C HIS A 707 30.06 17.44 3.67
N LYS A 708 30.42 18.69 3.98
CA LYS A 708 31.66 19.02 4.71
C LYS A 708 31.70 18.32 6.07
N LEU A 709 30.59 18.35 6.80
CA LEU A 709 30.44 17.64 8.08
C LEU A 709 30.67 16.13 7.93
N LYS A 710 30.07 15.49 6.93
CA LYS A 710 30.33 14.07 6.63
C LYS A 710 31.81 13.83 6.32
N TYR A 711 32.44 14.69 5.52
CA TYR A 711 33.85 14.54 5.16
C TYR A 711 34.78 14.68 6.37
N VAL A 712 34.57 15.70 7.22
CA VAL A 712 35.31 15.90 8.47
C VAL A 712 35.13 14.70 9.40
N LEU A 713 33.89 14.21 9.54
CA LEU A 713 33.58 13.01 10.32
C LEU A 713 34.30 11.78 9.77
N MET A 714 34.37 11.60 8.45
CA MET A 714 35.09 10.48 7.82
C MET A 714 36.61 10.58 7.98
N ARG A 715 37.19 11.78 7.89
CA ARG A 715 38.64 11.99 7.99
C ARG A 715 39.17 11.93 9.42
N SER A 716 38.31 12.18 10.39
CA SER A 716 38.61 12.06 11.82
C SER A 716 38.58 10.60 12.32
N LEU A 717 38.32 9.63 11.43
CA LEU A 717 38.31 8.19 11.74
C LEU A 717 39.74 7.64 11.81
N ASN A 718 40.43 7.91 12.92
CA ASN A 718 41.48 7.04 13.43
C ASN A 718 41.11 6.43 14.79
N VAL A 719 39.83 6.52 15.19
CA VAL A 719 39.36 6.10 16.52
C VAL A 719 38.06 5.29 16.38
N LYS A 720 38.04 4.12 17.01
CA LYS A 720 36.90 3.20 17.18
C LYS A 720 35.78 3.84 18.03
N VAL A 721 35.00 4.77 17.47
CA VAL A 721 33.84 5.37 18.17
C VAL A 721 32.53 5.08 17.44
N THR A 722 31.68 4.25 18.04
CA THR A 722 30.40 3.75 17.51
C THR A 722 29.37 4.85 17.23
N GLU A 723 29.41 5.96 17.99
CA GLU A 723 28.54 7.13 17.80
C GLU A 723 28.86 7.90 16.50
N ALA A 724 30.14 8.02 16.15
CA ALA A 724 30.57 8.66 14.91
C ALA A 724 30.08 7.88 13.69
N LEU A 725 30.12 6.55 13.74
CA LEU A 725 29.61 5.67 12.68
C LEU A 725 28.09 5.80 12.48
N ALA A 726 27.31 5.82 13.57
CA ALA A 726 25.86 5.99 13.51
C ALA A 726 25.46 7.38 12.95
N LEU A 727 26.20 8.42 13.33
CA LEU A 727 26.01 9.77 12.82
C LEU A 727 26.38 9.86 11.33
N ILE A 728 27.48 9.22 10.93
CA ILE A 728 27.90 9.10 9.52
C ILE A 728 26.84 8.37 8.70
N GLU A 729 26.27 7.26 9.19
CA GLU A 729 25.18 6.55 8.50
C GLU A 729 23.93 7.42 8.38
N ARG A 730 23.48 8.08 9.45
CA ARG A 730 22.33 9.00 9.39
C ARG A 730 22.57 10.12 8.40
N LEU A 731 23.75 10.74 8.42
CA LEU A 731 24.15 11.76 7.46
C LEU A 731 24.24 11.20 6.03
N LYS A 732 24.72 9.97 5.83
CA LYS A 732 24.71 9.29 4.52
C LYS A 732 23.27 9.11 4.01
N THR A 733 22.35 8.64 4.86
CA THR A 733 20.94 8.45 4.50
C THR A 733 20.27 9.78 4.16
N LEU A 734 20.45 10.82 4.99
CA LEU A 734 19.97 12.17 4.74
C LEU A 734 20.55 12.78 3.45
N LEU A 735 21.87 12.65 3.22
CA LEU A 735 22.52 13.14 2.00
C LEU A 735 22.03 12.37 0.77
N SER A 736 21.84 11.06 0.86
CA SER A 736 21.27 10.24 -0.21
C SER A 736 19.85 10.72 -0.53
N MET A 737 19.03 10.93 0.48
CA MET A 737 17.66 11.41 0.34
C MET A 737 17.60 12.82 -0.27
N LEU A 738 18.44 13.77 0.18
CA LEU A 738 18.50 15.15 -0.33
C LEU A 738 18.88 15.25 -1.82
N ASN A 739 19.45 14.20 -2.40
CA ASN A 739 19.68 14.13 -3.84
C ASN A 739 18.37 13.98 -4.63
N TYR A 740 17.33 13.42 -4.01
CA TYR A 740 16.07 13.07 -4.64
C TYR A 740 14.86 13.86 -4.10
N VAL A 741 14.89 14.34 -2.86
CA VAL A 741 13.77 15.05 -2.22
C VAL A 741 14.20 16.38 -1.61
N THR A 742 13.21 17.22 -1.31
CA THR A 742 13.34 18.47 -0.57
C THR A 742 12.35 18.48 0.60
N PHE A 743 12.63 19.32 1.60
CA PHE A 743 11.78 19.45 2.78
C PHE A 743 11.03 20.78 2.76
N GLU A 744 9.72 20.70 2.78
CA GLU A 744 8.81 21.82 2.51
C GLU A 744 7.98 22.11 3.75
N ARG A 745 8.16 23.27 4.36
CA ARG A 745 7.39 23.66 5.55
C ARG A 745 5.92 23.82 5.18
N VAL A 746 5.01 23.33 6.00
CA VAL A 746 3.57 23.54 5.85
C VAL A 746 3.21 24.92 6.41
N GLU A 747 2.44 25.69 5.65
CA GLU A 747 1.93 27.02 6.07
C GLU A 747 0.46 26.96 6.45
N HIS A 748 -0.36 26.30 5.64
CA HIS A 748 -1.80 26.25 5.84
C HIS A 748 -2.34 24.84 5.65
N VAL A 749 -3.35 24.49 6.45
CA VAL A 749 -4.08 23.22 6.39
C VAL A 749 -5.56 23.54 6.56
N ASN A 750 -6.37 23.24 5.54
CA ASN A 750 -7.80 23.53 5.52
C ASN A 750 -8.58 22.24 5.29
N VAL A 751 -9.62 22.03 6.08
CA VAL A 751 -10.57 20.92 5.86
C VAL A 751 -11.74 21.46 5.05
N ILE A 752 -12.01 20.84 3.90
CA ILE A 752 -13.01 21.27 2.93
C ILE A 752 -14.13 20.22 2.90
N LYS A 753 -15.39 20.65 2.99
CA LYS A 753 -16.54 19.78 2.73
C LYS A 753 -16.54 19.38 1.26
N TYR A 754 -16.56 18.09 0.97
CA TYR A 754 -16.45 17.54 -0.37
C TYR A 754 -17.22 16.23 -0.46
N GLU A 755 -18.37 16.23 -1.10
CA GLU A 755 -19.18 15.04 -1.30
C GLU A 755 -18.92 14.50 -2.71
N GLY A 756 -18.06 13.48 -2.83
CA GLY A 756 -17.65 12.99 -4.14
C GLY A 756 -16.79 11.74 -4.13
N GLU A 757 -16.57 11.21 -5.33
CA GLU A 757 -15.73 10.05 -5.56
C GLU A 757 -14.25 10.35 -5.25
N VAL A 758 -13.52 9.35 -4.79
CA VAL A 758 -12.08 9.41 -4.55
C VAL A 758 -11.43 8.13 -5.07
N TYR A 759 -10.14 8.18 -5.39
CA TYR A 759 -9.43 7.10 -6.07
C TYR A 759 -8.13 6.75 -5.37
N ASP A 760 -7.62 5.53 -5.54
CA ASP A 760 -6.32 5.11 -5.02
C ASP A 760 -5.65 4.07 -5.93
N LEU A 761 -4.33 3.88 -5.77
CA LEU A 761 -3.54 2.86 -6.47
C LEU A 761 -2.96 1.86 -5.48
N VAL A 762 -3.12 0.58 -5.78
CA VAL A 762 -2.43 -0.48 -5.03
C VAL A 762 -1.07 -0.72 -5.67
N VAL A 763 -0.03 -0.32 -4.96
CA VAL A 763 1.37 -0.36 -5.41
C VAL A 763 2.17 -1.38 -4.61
N GLU A 764 2.86 -2.27 -5.31
CA GLU A 764 3.73 -3.30 -4.71
C GLU A 764 5.04 -2.70 -4.16
N GLU A 765 5.67 -3.43 -3.24
CA GLU A 765 6.98 -3.16 -2.61
C GLU A 765 7.07 -1.91 -1.74
N THR A 766 6.86 -0.73 -2.34
CA THR A 766 7.06 0.58 -1.66
C THR A 766 5.78 1.10 -1.02
N HIS A 767 4.62 0.55 -1.42
CA HIS A 767 3.29 0.96 -0.95
C HIS A 767 3.03 2.47 -1.10
N ASN A 768 3.72 3.14 -2.03
CA ASN A 768 3.54 4.55 -2.32
C ASN A 768 3.84 4.92 -3.79
N PHE A 769 3.29 6.03 -4.27
CA PHE A 769 3.52 6.53 -5.64
C PHE A 769 3.63 8.06 -5.72
N ILE A 770 4.18 8.56 -6.83
CA ILE A 770 4.26 10.01 -7.14
C ILE A 770 3.03 10.48 -7.92
N GLY A 771 2.39 11.55 -7.45
CA GLY A 771 1.29 12.23 -8.14
C GLY A 771 0.95 13.59 -7.55
N GLY A 772 -0.15 14.19 -8.00
CA GLY A 772 -0.64 15.50 -7.57
C GLY A 772 -0.49 16.59 -8.64
N GLU A 773 -1.22 17.71 -8.48
CA GLU A 773 -1.05 18.90 -9.34
C GLU A 773 0.39 19.44 -9.28
N VAL A 774 1.02 19.24 -8.13
CA VAL A 774 2.46 19.30 -7.93
C VAL A 774 2.94 17.89 -7.57
N PRO A 775 4.20 17.51 -7.86
CA PRO A 775 4.70 16.18 -7.52
C PRO A 775 4.75 15.98 -5.99
N VAL A 776 4.05 14.97 -5.46
CA VAL A 776 4.02 14.55 -4.03
C VAL A 776 3.95 13.01 -3.93
N ILE A 777 4.12 12.44 -2.73
CA ILE A 777 4.15 10.99 -2.43
C ILE A 777 2.90 10.56 -1.61
N TYR A 778 2.20 9.48 -1.99
CA TYR A 778 0.93 8.94 -1.41
C TYR A 778 1.05 7.46 -0.90
N HIS A 779 0.40 6.92 0.18
CA HIS A 779 0.79 5.65 0.92
C HIS A 779 -0.32 4.59 1.36
N ASN A 780 -0.06 3.23 1.44
CA ASN A 780 -0.99 2.05 1.78
C ASN A 780 -0.73 1.22 3.14
N THR A 781 -1.56 0.25 3.67
CA THR A 781 -1.53 -0.34 5.11
C THR A 781 -1.39 -1.91 5.26
N VAL A 782 -0.83 -2.50 6.38
CA VAL A 782 -0.31 -3.93 6.52
C VAL A 782 -0.45 -4.73 7.90
N LEU A 783 -1.26 -4.39 8.93
CA LEU A 783 -1.10 -5.02 10.29
C LEU A 783 -1.55 -6.49 10.48
N LEU A 784 -2.78 -6.89 10.11
CA LEU A 784 -3.34 -8.22 10.45
C LEU A 784 -2.56 -9.39 9.83
N GLN A 785 -2.02 -9.19 8.62
CA GLN A 785 -1.18 -10.18 7.96
C GLN A 785 0.08 -10.52 8.77
N THR A 786 0.62 -9.59 9.57
CA THR A 786 1.85 -9.79 10.34
C THR A 786 1.63 -10.77 11.50
N LEU A 787 0.48 -10.70 12.16
CA LEU A 787 0.15 -11.56 13.30
C LEU A 787 0.04 -13.04 12.88
N THR A 788 -0.65 -13.32 11.76
CA THR A 788 -0.79 -14.68 11.24
C THR A 788 0.51 -15.25 10.68
N LYS A 789 1.42 -14.39 10.18
CA LYS A 789 2.72 -14.80 9.61
C LYS A 789 3.71 -15.31 10.67
N TRP A 790 3.74 -14.65 11.84
CA TRP A 790 4.82 -14.82 12.81
C TRP A 790 4.42 -15.49 14.13
N ALA A 791 3.13 -15.76 14.34
CA ALA A 791 2.67 -16.46 15.54
C ALA A 791 3.29 -17.87 15.66
N ARG A 792 3.86 -18.15 16.84
CA ARG A 792 4.50 -19.43 17.17
C ARG A 792 3.47 -20.43 17.67
N THR A 793 2.72 -20.98 16.73
CA THR A 793 1.76 -22.07 16.94
C THR A 793 2.14 -23.26 16.07
N LYS A 794 1.53 -24.41 16.37
CA LYS A 794 1.66 -25.61 15.53
C LYS A 794 0.83 -25.48 14.27
N LEU A 795 -0.33 -24.84 14.32
CA LEU A 795 -1.16 -24.59 13.13
C LEU A 795 -1.73 -23.17 13.15
N ASN A 796 -1.72 -22.53 11.98
CA ASN A 796 -2.36 -21.23 11.74
C ASN A 796 -3.55 -21.37 10.79
N ILE A 797 -4.72 -20.92 11.21
CA ILE A 797 -5.94 -20.91 10.40
C ILE A 797 -6.27 -19.46 10.08
N TYR A 798 -6.35 -19.12 8.80
CA TYR A 798 -6.76 -17.80 8.35
C TYR A 798 -8.12 -17.89 7.67
N VAL A 799 -9.11 -17.19 8.23
CA VAL A 799 -10.47 -17.11 7.68
C VAL A 799 -10.72 -15.71 7.15
N GLY A 800 -10.75 -15.60 5.82
CA GLY A 800 -11.20 -14.41 5.11
C GLY A 800 -12.70 -14.40 4.94
N CYS A 801 -13.40 -13.70 5.81
CA CYS A 801 -14.85 -13.55 5.84
C CYS A 801 -15.27 -12.20 5.29
N GLY A 802 -15.79 -12.19 4.06
CA GLY A 802 -16.34 -11.00 3.41
C GLY A 802 -15.31 -9.95 3.01
N GLU A 803 -14.02 -10.33 2.98
CA GLU A 803 -12.91 -9.45 2.60
C GLU A 803 -12.65 -9.43 1.09
N ARG A 804 -11.84 -8.48 0.66
CA ARG A 804 -11.52 -8.31 -0.76
C ARG A 804 -10.70 -9.50 -1.25
N GLY A 805 -11.08 -10.08 -2.39
CA GLY A 805 -10.38 -11.23 -2.98
C GLY A 805 -8.88 -10.99 -3.20
N ASN A 806 -8.47 -9.74 -3.45
CA ASN A 806 -7.07 -9.39 -3.63
C ASN A 806 -6.28 -9.35 -2.32
N GLU A 807 -6.90 -8.96 -1.20
CA GLU A 807 -6.28 -9.02 0.12
C GLU A 807 -6.06 -10.48 0.53
N MET A 808 -7.03 -11.34 0.19
CA MET A 808 -6.91 -12.80 0.34
C MET A 808 -5.82 -13.39 -0.54
N ALA A 809 -5.74 -12.98 -1.81
CA ALA A 809 -4.70 -13.44 -2.74
C ALA A 809 -3.29 -12.97 -2.32
N ASP A 810 -3.14 -11.73 -1.87
CA ASP A 810 -1.87 -11.17 -1.39
C ASP A 810 -1.41 -11.84 -0.08
N ALA A 811 -2.33 -12.07 0.85
CA ALA A 811 -2.08 -12.87 2.05
C ALA A 811 -1.60 -14.27 1.66
N LEU A 812 -2.32 -14.96 0.78
CA LEU A 812 -1.98 -16.30 0.33
C LEU A 812 -0.61 -16.35 -0.40
N HIS A 813 -0.34 -15.41 -1.30
CA HIS A 813 0.96 -15.29 -1.96
C HIS A 813 2.12 -15.06 -0.99
N SER A 814 1.89 -14.25 0.04
CA SER A 814 2.89 -14.04 1.10
C SER A 814 3.17 -15.34 1.86
N PHE A 815 2.13 -16.09 2.23
CA PHE A 815 2.26 -17.35 2.97
C PHE A 815 2.99 -18.43 2.18
N LEU A 816 2.81 -18.47 0.86
CA LEU A 816 3.53 -19.40 -0.01
C LEU A 816 5.04 -19.12 -0.09
N ARG A 817 5.47 -17.86 0.10
CA ARG A 817 6.89 -17.47 0.00
C ARG A 817 7.64 -17.53 1.32
N LEU A 818 6.95 -17.33 2.43
CA LEU A 818 7.57 -17.22 3.75
C LEU A 818 7.96 -18.59 4.31
N LYS A 819 9.03 -18.59 5.10
CA LYS A 819 9.49 -19.75 5.86
C LYS A 819 9.19 -19.54 7.34
N ASP A 820 8.84 -20.62 8.01
CA ASP A 820 8.68 -20.64 9.46
C ASP A 820 10.04 -20.36 10.12
N PRO A 821 10.14 -19.34 11.00
CA PRO A 821 11.41 -18.94 11.62
C PRO A 821 12.09 -20.05 12.44
N GLU A 822 11.30 -20.95 13.03
CA GLU A 822 11.79 -22.00 13.93
C GLU A 822 12.30 -23.21 13.16
N SER A 823 11.53 -23.68 12.18
CA SER A 823 11.86 -24.89 11.42
C SER A 823 12.58 -24.65 10.10
N GLY A 824 12.55 -23.42 9.57
CA GLY A 824 13.09 -23.06 8.25
C GLY A 824 12.29 -23.62 7.07
N LYS A 825 11.16 -24.28 7.30
CA LYS A 825 10.31 -24.91 6.28
C LYS A 825 9.22 -23.95 5.78
N PRO A 826 8.58 -24.20 4.63
CA PRO A 826 7.55 -23.30 4.10
C PRO A 826 6.38 -23.09 5.07
N LEU A 827 5.94 -21.85 5.26
CA LEU A 827 4.91 -21.48 6.24
C LEU A 827 3.55 -22.12 5.92
N TYR A 828 3.23 -22.32 4.63
CA TYR A 828 1.97 -22.94 4.22
C TYR A 828 1.83 -24.40 4.72
N GLU A 829 2.93 -25.11 5.01
CA GLU A 829 2.90 -26.47 5.55
C GLU A 829 2.38 -26.58 6.98
N LYS A 830 2.13 -25.45 7.64
CA LYS A 830 1.44 -25.37 8.93
C LYS A 830 0.26 -24.39 8.92
N ALA A 831 -0.31 -24.12 7.74
CA ALA A 831 -1.41 -23.17 7.58
C ALA A 831 -2.63 -23.80 6.88
N VAL A 832 -3.83 -23.32 7.25
CA VAL A 832 -5.10 -23.62 6.57
C VAL A 832 -5.75 -22.30 6.21
N PHE A 833 -6.12 -22.15 4.94
CA PHE A 833 -6.80 -20.96 4.45
C PHE A 833 -8.26 -21.25 4.16
N ILE A 834 -9.16 -20.42 4.67
CA ILE A 834 -10.59 -20.43 4.34
C ILE A 834 -10.91 -19.06 3.74
N ALA A 835 -11.38 -19.04 2.50
CA ALA A 835 -11.66 -17.82 1.77
C ALA A 835 -13.14 -17.78 1.37
N ASN A 836 -13.87 -16.83 1.96
CA ASN A 836 -15.21 -16.46 1.54
C ASN A 836 -15.23 -14.95 1.23
N THR A 837 -14.83 -14.60 0.02
CA THR A 837 -14.63 -13.20 -0.39
C THR A 837 -15.92 -12.39 -0.40
N SER A 838 -15.82 -11.06 -0.47
CA SER A 838 -16.97 -10.15 -0.42
C SER A 838 -18.05 -10.44 -1.48
N ASN A 839 -17.66 -10.97 -2.64
CA ASN A 839 -18.51 -11.36 -3.76
C ASN A 839 -18.98 -12.83 -3.73
N MET A 840 -18.57 -13.62 -2.73
CA MET A 840 -19.12 -14.95 -2.49
C MET A 840 -20.43 -14.86 -1.68
N PRO A 841 -21.27 -15.91 -1.69
CA PRO A 841 -22.56 -15.90 -1.02
C PRO A 841 -22.48 -15.41 0.43
N VAL A 842 -23.35 -14.45 0.77
CA VAL A 842 -23.40 -13.79 2.08
C VAL A 842 -23.61 -14.82 3.20
N ALA A 843 -24.48 -15.79 2.95
CA ALA A 843 -24.79 -16.88 3.86
C ALA A 843 -23.56 -17.76 4.20
N ALA A 844 -22.61 -17.92 3.27
CA ALA A 844 -21.40 -18.73 3.47
C ALA A 844 -20.34 -18.01 4.34
N ARG A 845 -20.54 -16.72 4.67
CA ARG A 845 -19.66 -15.98 5.59
C ARG A 845 -19.73 -16.55 7.01
N GLU A 846 -20.94 -16.82 7.50
CA GLU A 846 -21.13 -17.43 8.81
C GLU A 846 -20.49 -18.83 8.86
N THR A 847 -20.74 -19.66 7.84
CA THR A 847 -20.18 -21.02 7.80
C THR A 847 -18.66 -21.02 7.72
N SER A 848 -18.05 -20.05 7.03
CA SER A 848 -16.58 -19.93 6.96
C SER A 848 -15.93 -19.75 8.33
N VAL A 849 -16.57 -18.98 9.21
CA VAL A 849 -16.10 -18.73 10.58
C VAL A 849 -16.27 -20.01 11.43
N PHE A 850 -17.44 -20.65 11.37
CA PHE A 850 -17.70 -21.89 12.11
C PHE A 850 -16.86 -23.08 11.63
N LEU A 851 -16.57 -23.14 10.32
CA LEU A 851 -15.68 -24.13 9.73
C LEU A 851 -14.26 -23.95 10.26
N GLY A 852 -13.73 -22.72 10.26
CA GLY A 852 -12.39 -22.43 10.76
C GLY A 852 -12.19 -22.79 12.22
N VAL A 853 -13.16 -22.47 13.08
CA VAL A 853 -13.09 -22.85 14.51
C VAL A 853 -13.23 -24.36 14.68
N THR A 854 -14.04 -25.06 13.88
CA THR A 854 -14.19 -26.52 13.96
C THR A 854 -12.92 -27.25 13.55
N ILE A 855 -12.24 -26.78 12.49
CA ILE A 855 -10.92 -27.28 12.10
C ILE A 855 -9.91 -26.98 13.22
N GLY A 856 -9.95 -25.78 13.81
CA GLY A 856 -9.09 -25.42 14.93
C GLY A 856 -9.27 -26.31 16.15
N GLU A 857 -10.51 -26.62 16.52
CA GLU A 857 -10.84 -27.55 17.60
C GLU A 857 -10.35 -28.97 17.30
N TYR A 858 -10.41 -29.41 16.04
CA TYR A 858 -9.92 -30.73 15.67
C TYR A 858 -8.42 -30.88 15.90
N PHE A 859 -7.63 -29.90 15.46
CA PHE A 859 -6.18 -29.91 15.71
C PHE A 859 -5.86 -29.65 17.18
N ARG A 860 -6.67 -28.86 17.89
CA ARG A 860 -6.59 -28.75 19.37
C ARG A 860 -6.78 -30.12 20.04
N ASP A 861 -7.73 -30.94 19.59
CA ASP A 861 -7.98 -32.28 20.18
C ASP A 861 -6.80 -33.25 19.97
N MET A 862 -5.96 -33.01 18.95
CA MET A 862 -4.69 -33.71 18.76
C MET A 862 -3.60 -33.30 19.77
N GLY A 863 -3.85 -32.27 20.59
CA GLY A 863 -2.87 -31.68 21.50
C GLY A 863 -2.04 -30.56 20.88
N TYR A 864 -2.53 -29.92 19.81
CA TYR A 864 -1.85 -28.78 19.20
C TYR A 864 -2.30 -27.43 19.75
N ASP A 865 -1.36 -26.50 19.73
CA ASP A 865 -1.62 -25.08 19.90
C ASP A 865 -1.95 -24.47 18.53
N VAL A 866 -3.18 -23.99 18.38
CA VAL A 866 -3.74 -23.48 17.13
C VAL A 866 -4.08 -22.00 17.28
N LEU A 867 -3.73 -21.20 16.28
CA LEU A 867 -4.20 -19.82 16.14
C LEU A 867 -5.19 -19.74 14.98
N MET A 868 -6.36 -19.18 15.23
CA MET A 868 -7.34 -18.83 14.22
C MET A 868 -7.49 -17.31 14.15
N VAL A 869 -7.34 -16.75 12.94
CA VAL A 869 -7.60 -15.34 12.65
C VAL A 869 -8.86 -15.23 11.79
N ALA A 870 -9.83 -14.45 12.24
CA ALA A 870 -11.08 -14.18 11.52
C ALA A 870 -11.08 -12.73 11.02
N ASP A 871 -10.91 -12.55 9.71
CA ASP A 871 -10.82 -11.25 9.03
C ASP A 871 -11.96 -11.14 8.01
N SER A 872 -13.07 -10.43 8.27
CA SER A 872 -13.42 -9.74 9.53
C SER A 872 -14.75 -10.23 10.12
N THR A 873 -14.85 -10.21 11.45
CA THR A 873 -16.08 -10.60 12.16
C THR A 873 -17.21 -9.57 11.96
N SER A 874 -16.88 -8.33 11.61
CA SER A 874 -17.88 -7.32 11.24
C SER A 874 -18.63 -7.68 9.96
N ARG A 875 -17.96 -8.23 8.93
CA ARG A 875 -18.64 -8.67 7.70
C ARG A 875 -19.53 -9.88 7.90
N TRP A 876 -19.20 -10.73 8.88
CA TRP A 876 -20.11 -11.77 9.36
C TRP A 876 -21.32 -11.18 10.07
N ALA A 877 -21.14 -10.19 10.97
CA ALA A 877 -22.26 -9.52 11.63
C ALA A 877 -23.19 -8.81 10.63
N GLU A 878 -22.63 -8.15 9.61
CA GLU A 878 -23.42 -7.55 8.53
C GLU A 878 -24.20 -8.61 7.74
N ALA A 879 -23.62 -9.79 7.51
CA ALA A 879 -24.31 -10.90 6.86
C ALA A 879 -25.50 -11.40 7.70
N MET A 880 -25.34 -11.51 9.02
CA MET A 880 -26.43 -11.84 9.93
C MET A 880 -27.53 -10.77 9.90
N ARG A 881 -27.16 -9.49 9.86
CA ARG A 881 -28.11 -8.38 9.68
C ARG A 881 -28.92 -8.51 8.39
N GLU A 882 -28.26 -8.85 7.28
CA GLU A 882 -28.95 -9.04 6.00
C GLU A 882 -29.91 -10.24 6.05
N VAL A 883 -29.48 -11.38 6.59
CA VAL A 883 -30.33 -12.58 6.71
C VAL A 883 -31.53 -12.31 7.63
N SER A 884 -31.31 -11.67 8.77
CA SER A 884 -32.37 -11.29 9.72
C SER A 884 -33.41 -10.36 9.10
N ALA A 885 -32.97 -9.35 8.32
CA ALA A 885 -33.87 -8.47 7.59
C ALA A 885 -34.70 -9.21 6.53
N ARG A 886 -34.15 -10.25 5.88
CA ARG A 886 -34.88 -11.08 4.91
C ARG A 886 -35.87 -12.05 5.55
N LEU A 887 -35.59 -12.45 6.78
CA LEU A 887 -36.51 -13.23 7.62
C LEU A 887 -37.63 -12.37 8.22
N GLU A 888 -37.56 -11.05 8.04
CA GLU A 888 -38.51 -10.09 8.63
C GLU A 888 -38.52 -10.15 10.17
N GLU A 889 -37.38 -10.52 10.77
CA GLU A 889 -37.18 -10.47 12.22
C GLU A 889 -37.13 -9.01 12.69
N MET A 890 -37.56 -8.78 13.94
CA MET A 890 -37.45 -7.45 14.54
C MET A 890 -35.97 -7.07 14.71
N PRO A 891 -35.51 -5.95 14.13
CA PRO A 891 -34.13 -5.51 14.28
C PRO A 891 -33.85 -5.02 15.70
N GLY A 892 -32.65 -5.30 16.18
CA GLY A 892 -32.07 -4.67 17.37
C GLY A 892 -31.31 -3.38 17.02
N GLU A 893 -30.28 -3.07 17.80
CA GLU A 893 -29.44 -1.87 17.61
C GLU A 893 -28.78 -1.83 16.22
N GLU A 894 -28.81 -0.66 15.58
CA GLU A 894 -28.26 -0.42 14.22
C GLU A 894 -28.71 -1.42 13.14
N GLY A 895 -29.87 -2.05 13.33
CA GLY A 895 -30.45 -3.02 12.42
C GLY A 895 -29.94 -4.45 12.59
N PHE A 896 -29.00 -4.73 13.50
CA PHE A 896 -28.50 -6.09 13.74
C PHE A 896 -29.56 -6.98 14.43
N PRO A 897 -29.50 -8.32 14.26
CA PRO A 897 -30.42 -9.21 14.97
C PRO A 897 -30.22 -9.15 16.49
N ALA A 898 -31.29 -9.36 17.25
CA ALA A 898 -31.24 -9.42 18.72
C ALA A 898 -30.27 -10.51 19.25
N TYR A 899 -30.02 -11.56 18.46
CA TYR A 899 -29.09 -12.65 18.80
C TYR A 899 -27.63 -12.41 18.38
N LEU A 900 -27.26 -11.22 17.89
CA LEU A 900 -25.86 -10.91 17.53
C LEU A 900 -24.90 -11.23 18.69
N GLY A 901 -25.26 -10.78 19.91
CA GLY A 901 -24.44 -10.97 21.09
C GLY A 901 -24.23 -12.44 21.46
N SER A 902 -25.27 -13.27 21.38
CA SER A 902 -25.18 -14.70 21.69
C SER A 902 -24.41 -15.48 20.62
N ARG A 903 -24.51 -15.11 19.34
CA ARG A 903 -23.73 -15.72 18.26
C ARG A 903 -22.24 -15.43 18.36
N LEU A 904 -21.88 -14.17 18.66
CA LEU A 904 -20.49 -13.82 18.92
C LEU A 904 -19.96 -14.55 20.17
N ALA A 905 -20.78 -14.69 21.22
CA ALA A 905 -20.44 -15.48 22.40
C ALA A 905 -20.14 -16.94 22.06
N GLU A 906 -21.05 -17.59 21.33
CA GLU A 906 -20.91 -18.98 20.88
C GLU A 906 -19.61 -19.19 20.11
N PHE A 907 -19.24 -18.25 19.24
CA PHE A 907 -17.99 -18.29 18.49
C PHE A 907 -16.75 -18.13 19.39
N TYR A 908 -16.67 -17.05 20.18
CA TYR A 908 -15.49 -16.79 21.01
C TYR A 908 -15.33 -17.81 22.13
N GLU A 909 -16.41 -18.37 22.70
CA GLU A 909 -16.33 -19.37 23.76
C GLU A 909 -15.75 -20.73 23.35
N ARG A 910 -15.74 -21.03 22.04
CA ARG A 910 -15.11 -22.25 21.51
C ARG A 910 -13.59 -22.24 21.57
N SER A 911 -12.98 -21.06 21.66
CA SER A 911 -11.56 -20.94 22.00
C SER A 911 -11.28 -21.46 23.42
N GLY A 912 -10.04 -21.80 23.71
CA GLY A 912 -9.67 -22.28 25.04
C GLY A 912 -8.50 -23.23 25.00
N ARG A 913 -7.81 -23.31 26.14
CA ARG A 913 -6.93 -24.43 26.44
C ARG A 913 -7.75 -25.52 27.12
N VAL A 914 -7.56 -26.76 26.70
CA VAL A 914 -8.35 -27.89 27.19
C VAL A 914 -7.46 -29.10 27.43
N LYS A 915 -7.89 -29.95 28.36
CA LYS A 915 -7.42 -31.33 28.43
C LYS A 915 -8.20 -32.15 27.40
N CYS A 916 -7.49 -32.69 26.42
CA CYS A 916 -8.08 -33.43 25.30
C CYS A 916 -8.64 -34.77 25.78
N LEU A 917 -9.59 -35.32 25.03
CA LEU A 917 -10.10 -36.68 25.26
C LEU A 917 -9.06 -37.73 24.83
N GLY A 918 -9.13 -38.89 25.49
CA GLY A 918 -8.39 -40.08 25.11
C GLY A 918 -6.92 -40.13 25.58
N ARG A 919 -6.26 -41.24 25.23
CA ARG A 919 -4.90 -41.61 25.59
C ARG A 919 -3.96 -41.48 24.38
N PRO A 920 -2.68 -41.11 24.57
CA PRO A 920 -2.11 -40.57 25.82
C PRO A 920 -2.79 -39.27 26.24
N GLU A 921 -2.67 -38.88 27.51
CA GLU A 921 -3.18 -37.58 27.96
C GLU A 921 -2.48 -36.46 27.18
N ARG A 922 -3.27 -35.53 26.65
CA ARG A 922 -2.80 -34.40 25.85
C ARG A 922 -3.49 -33.12 26.27
N GLU A 923 -2.79 -32.01 26.11
CA GLU A 923 -3.35 -30.67 26.23
C GLU A 923 -3.27 -29.99 24.87
N GLY A 924 -4.34 -29.32 24.48
CA GLY A 924 -4.36 -28.51 23.26
C GLY A 924 -4.94 -27.13 23.54
N SER A 925 -4.67 -26.18 22.65
CA SER A 925 -5.23 -24.84 22.76
C SER A 925 -5.71 -24.31 21.41
N LEU A 926 -6.84 -23.60 21.44
CA LEU A 926 -7.35 -22.85 20.30
C LEU A 926 -7.44 -21.38 20.67
N THR A 927 -6.62 -20.56 20.06
CA THR A 927 -6.61 -19.10 20.25
C THR A 927 -7.34 -18.44 19.11
N ILE A 928 -8.30 -17.56 19.40
CA ILE A 928 -9.09 -16.85 18.37
C ILE A 928 -8.74 -15.36 18.40
N VAL A 929 -8.44 -14.80 17.23
CA VAL A 929 -8.24 -13.37 17.02
C VAL A 929 -9.21 -12.86 15.95
N GLY A 930 -10.16 -12.02 16.35
CA GLY A 930 -11.13 -11.42 15.43
C GLY A 930 -10.73 -10.01 15.01
N ALA A 931 -10.73 -9.72 13.71
CA ALA A 931 -10.67 -8.36 13.20
C ALA A 931 -12.08 -7.76 13.24
N VAL A 932 -12.21 -6.63 13.94
CA VAL A 932 -13.47 -5.87 14.01
C VAL A 932 -13.25 -4.57 13.23
N SER A 933 -14.17 -4.25 12.34
CA SER A 933 -14.02 -3.10 11.46
C SER A 933 -15.15 -2.10 11.69
N PRO A 934 -15.15 -1.40 12.84
CA PRO A 934 -16.22 -0.47 13.17
C PRO A 934 -16.27 0.68 12.15
N PRO A 935 -17.48 1.09 11.70
CA PRO A 935 -17.64 2.28 10.87
C PRO A 935 -17.01 3.50 11.55
N GLY A 936 -16.17 4.25 10.84
CA GLY A 936 -15.54 5.47 11.38
C GLY A 936 -14.56 5.26 12.53
N ALA A 937 -14.15 4.01 12.84
CA ALA A 937 -13.39 3.66 14.04
C ALA A 937 -14.12 3.96 15.36
N ASP A 938 -15.46 3.95 15.34
CA ASP A 938 -16.29 4.09 16.52
C ASP A 938 -16.42 2.78 17.28
N PHE A 939 -15.78 2.67 18.45
CA PHE A 939 -15.84 1.45 19.25
C PHE A 939 -17.17 1.25 19.98
N SER A 940 -18.09 2.22 19.93
CA SER A 940 -19.42 2.11 20.55
C SER A 940 -20.43 1.29 19.73
N GLU A 941 -20.10 0.95 18.48
CA GLU A 941 -20.99 0.17 17.62
C GLU A 941 -21.25 -1.27 18.14
N PRO A 942 -22.40 -1.88 17.82
CA PRO A 942 -22.85 -3.12 18.46
C PRO A 942 -21.91 -4.31 18.35
N VAL A 943 -21.19 -4.50 17.23
CA VAL A 943 -20.27 -5.63 17.01
C VAL A 943 -19.06 -5.51 17.94
N THR A 944 -18.46 -4.33 18.05
CA THR A 944 -17.34 -4.05 18.95
C THR A 944 -17.79 -4.22 20.40
N GLN A 945 -18.92 -3.63 20.80
CA GLN A 945 -19.43 -3.73 22.16
C GLN A 945 -19.75 -5.17 22.57
N ASN A 946 -20.39 -5.94 21.70
CA ASN A 946 -20.66 -7.36 21.98
C ASN A 946 -19.37 -8.19 22.01
N THR A 947 -18.40 -7.89 21.14
CA THR A 947 -17.10 -8.59 21.13
C THR A 947 -16.31 -8.33 22.42
N LEU A 948 -16.28 -7.08 22.90
CA LEU A 948 -15.61 -6.68 24.14
C LEU A 948 -16.06 -7.48 25.38
N ARG A 949 -17.30 -7.96 25.40
CA ARG A 949 -17.86 -8.74 26.53
C ARG A 949 -17.24 -10.14 26.67
N TYR A 950 -16.67 -10.71 25.61
CA TYR A 950 -16.23 -12.11 25.59
C TYR A 950 -14.73 -12.30 25.40
N ILE A 951 -14.02 -11.29 24.90
CA ILE A 951 -12.57 -11.36 24.68
C ILE A 951 -11.79 -11.09 25.97
N GLY A 952 -10.57 -11.63 26.05
CA GLY A 952 -9.64 -11.32 27.14
C GLY A 952 -8.57 -10.29 26.77
N THR A 953 -8.29 -10.10 25.48
CA THR A 953 -7.34 -9.09 25.00
C THR A 953 -7.98 -8.18 23.97
N PHE A 954 -7.89 -6.88 24.19
CA PHE A 954 -8.37 -5.86 23.27
C PHE A 954 -7.20 -5.05 22.72
N ILE A 955 -7.04 -5.04 21.40
CA ILE A 955 -5.92 -4.37 20.71
C ILE A 955 -6.49 -3.23 19.89
N ALA A 956 -6.69 -2.07 20.52
CA ALA A 956 -7.19 -0.88 19.86
C ALA A 956 -6.14 -0.32 18.90
N LEU A 957 -6.42 -0.36 17.60
CA LEU A 957 -5.56 0.26 16.60
C LEU A 957 -5.82 1.77 16.55
N ASP A 958 -4.79 2.55 16.86
CA ASP A 958 -4.84 4.01 16.85
C ASP A 958 -4.30 4.57 15.54
N VAL A 959 -5.16 5.31 14.86
CA VAL A 959 -4.78 6.02 13.66
C VAL A 959 -3.69 7.06 13.97
N ALA A 960 -3.74 7.77 15.10
CA ALA A 960 -2.75 8.77 15.51
C ALA A 960 -1.35 8.17 15.72
N LEU A 961 -1.24 6.95 16.26
CA LEU A 961 0.03 6.23 16.37
C LEU A 961 0.54 5.77 15.00
N ALA A 962 -0.37 5.25 14.17
CA ALA A 962 -0.06 4.89 12.80
C ALA A 962 0.45 6.09 11.97
N ASN A 963 0.02 7.31 12.31
CA ASN A 963 0.48 8.56 11.68
C ASN A 963 1.84 9.01 12.20
N ARG A 964 2.12 8.71 13.46
CA ARG A 964 3.41 8.96 14.07
C ARG A 964 4.50 7.98 13.58
N ARG A 965 4.18 7.10 12.62
CA ARG A 965 4.98 5.91 12.24
C ARG A 965 5.33 5.01 13.42
N HIS A 966 4.52 5.07 14.46
CA HIS A 966 4.63 4.13 15.54
C HIS A 966 3.87 2.87 15.10
N PHE A 967 4.62 1.89 14.62
CA PHE A 967 4.10 0.59 14.20
C PHE A 967 4.66 -0.49 15.12
N PRO A 968 3.88 -1.51 15.50
CA PRO A 968 2.43 -1.62 15.36
C PRO A 968 1.68 -0.42 15.98
N ALA A 969 0.57 -0.03 15.36
CA ALA A 969 -0.18 1.17 15.74
C ALA A 969 -1.17 0.88 16.88
N VAL A 970 -0.68 0.24 17.94
CA VAL A 970 -1.49 -0.20 19.07
C VAL A 970 -1.56 0.91 20.10
N ASN A 971 -2.76 1.38 20.43
CA ASN A 971 -2.96 2.35 21.49
C ASN A 971 -2.65 1.71 22.84
N TRP A 972 -1.55 2.09 23.49
CA TRP A 972 -1.17 1.49 24.78
C TRP A 972 -2.00 1.97 25.99
N LEU A 973 -2.87 2.97 25.82
CA LEU A 973 -3.77 3.45 26.88
C LEU A 973 -5.16 2.82 26.76
N LEU A 974 -5.65 2.59 25.54
CA LEU A 974 -6.95 1.97 25.29
C LEU A 974 -6.89 0.44 25.20
N SER A 975 -5.77 -0.11 24.75
CA SER A 975 -5.60 -1.56 24.66
C SER A 975 -5.44 -2.16 26.06
N TYR A 976 -5.86 -3.40 26.23
CA TYR A 976 -5.71 -4.13 27.50
C TYR A 976 -5.60 -5.63 27.27
N SER A 977 -5.09 -6.34 28.27
CA SER A 977 -5.08 -7.80 28.34
C SER A 977 -5.41 -8.24 29.76
N LEU A 978 -6.42 -9.10 29.89
CA LEU A 978 -6.83 -9.72 31.14
C LEU A 978 -6.01 -10.97 31.47
N TYR A 979 -5.14 -11.44 30.56
CA TYR A 979 -4.36 -12.67 30.75
C TYR A 979 -3.07 -12.47 31.55
N VAL A 980 -2.72 -11.22 31.91
CA VAL A 980 -1.42 -10.87 32.50
C VAL A 980 -1.12 -11.69 33.76
N GLU A 981 -2.09 -11.85 34.65
CA GLU A 981 -1.89 -12.57 35.92
C GLU A 981 -1.68 -14.07 35.71
N ALA A 982 -2.46 -14.68 34.82
CA ALA A 982 -2.32 -16.09 34.46
C ALA A 982 -0.97 -16.37 33.80
N LEU A 983 -0.53 -15.47 32.90
CA LEU A 983 0.73 -15.58 32.16
C LEU A 983 1.96 -15.28 33.03
N ALA A 984 1.82 -14.45 34.07
CA ALA A 984 2.91 -14.17 35.01
C ALA A 984 3.47 -15.45 35.64
N LYS A 985 2.62 -16.44 35.93
CA LYS A 985 3.03 -17.76 36.46
C LYS A 985 3.96 -18.51 35.50
N TRP A 986 3.74 -18.39 34.19
CA TRP A 986 4.58 -19.04 33.18
C TRP A 986 5.90 -18.30 33.02
N TRP A 987 5.82 -16.97 32.90
CA TRP A 987 7.00 -16.11 32.81
C TRP A 987 7.89 -16.21 34.05
N PHE A 988 7.33 -16.47 35.23
CA PHE A 988 8.09 -16.58 36.47
C PHE A 988 9.23 -17.60 36.42
N LYS A 989 9.10 -18.66 35.60
CA LYS A 989 10.12 -19.71 35.46
C LYS A 989 11.45 -19.18 34.92
N GLU A 990 11.40 -18.30 33.93
CA GLU A 990 12.58 -17.74 33.26
C GLU A 990 12.81 -16.27 33.62
N PHE A 991 11.73 -15.52 33.88
CA PHE A 991 11.71 -14.08 34.14
C PHE A 991 10.76 -13.73 35.30
N PRO A 992 11.18 -13.93 36.56
CA PRO A 992 10.38 -13.67 37.76
C PRO A 992 9.76 -12.25 37.83
N LYS A 993 10.50 -11.25 37.32
CA LYS A 993 10.11 -9.84 37.36
C LYS A 993 9.28 -9.39 36.15
N TRP A 994 8.83 -10.30 35.29
CA TRP A 994 8.15 -9.94 34.04
C TRP A 994 6.91 -9.07 34.27
N LYS A 995 6.04 -9.45 35.22
CA LYS A 995 4.83 -8.67 35.56
C LYS A 995 5.20 -7.29 36.12
N GLU A 996 6.11 -7.24 37.08
CA GLU A 996 6.59 -5.98 37.68
C GLU A 996 7.15 -5.04 36.62
N MET A 997 7.96 -5.54 35.69
CA MET A 997 8.54 -4.75 34.60
C MET A 997 7.46 -4.23 33.65
N ARG A 998 6.48 -5.05 33.30
CA ARG A 998 5.35 -4.63 32.46
C ARG A 998 4.56 -3.51 33.15
N ASP A 999 4.20 -3.71 34.42
CA ASP A 999 3.36 -2.78 35.17
C ASP A 999 4.09 -1.46 35.42
N GLU A 1000 5.40 -1.49 35.69
CA GLU A 1000 6.26 -0.31 35.75
C GLU A 1000 6.31 0.42 34.40
N ALA A 1001 6.48 -0.30 33.29
CA ALA A 1001 6.49 0.30 31.95
C ALA A 1001 5.15 0.96 31.60
N LEU A 1002 4.02 0.33 31.94
CA LEU A 1002 2.68 0.91 31.73
C LEU A 1002 2.43 2.11 32.63
N SER A 1003 2.85 2.06 33.89
CA SER A 1003 2.76 3.19 34.81
C SER A 1003 3.55 4.40 34.28
N ILE A 1004 4.75 4.17 33.73
CA ILE A 1004 5.54 5.21 33.07
C ILE A 1004 4.80 5.80 31.86
N LEU A 1005 4.17 4.98 31.01
CA LEU A 1005 3.41 5.45 29.85
C LEU A 1005 2.11 6.20 30.22
N GLN A 1006 1.45 5.80 31.30
CA GLN A 1006 0.27 6.50 31.83
C GLN A 1006 0.66 7.84 32.42
N ARG A 1007 1.71 7.87 33.25
CA ARG A 1007 2.24 9.11 33.83
C ARG A 1007 2.78 10.05 32.76
N GLU A 1008 3.35 9.53 31.67
CA GLU A 1008 3.70 10.33 30.49
C GLU A 1008 2.45 11.04 29.93
N ALA A 1009 1.31 10.35 29.81
CA ALA A 1009 0.09 10.97 29.28
C ALA A 1009 -0.39 12.14 30.15
N GLU A 1010 -0.42 11.96 31.47
CA GLU A 1010 -0.76 13.01 32.45
C GLU A 1010 0.21 14.20 32.38
N LEU A 1011 1.52 13.91 32.42
CA LEU A 1011 2.55 14.94 32.34
C LEU A 1011 2.48 15.69 31.01
N MET A 1012 2.16 15.01 29.90
CA MET A 1012 2.03 15.64 28.60
C MET A 1012 0.86 16.64 28.53
N GLU A 1013 -0.18 16.52 29.37
CA GLU A 1013 -1.23 17.54 29.50
C GLU A 1013 -0.71 18.78 30.21
N ILE A 1014 0.02 18.60 31.31
CA ILE A 1014 0.68 19.68 32.04
C ILE A 1014 1.70 20.39 31.14
N VAL A 1015 2.53 19.63 30.43
CA VAL A 1015 3.53 20.15 29.47
C VAL A 1015 2.88 20.98 28.37
N ARG A 1016 1.65 20.64 27.92
CA ARG A 1016 0.92 21.44 26.93
C ARG A 1016 0.44 22.79 27.51
N LEU A 1017 0.20 22.87 28.81
CA LEU A 1017 -0.27 24.07 29.48
C LEU A 1017 0.88 24.99 29.90
N VAL A 1018 1.92 24.46 30.53
CA VAL A 1018 3.00 25.25 31.17
C VAL A 1018 4.38 25.07 30.52
N GLY A 1019 4.53 24.14 29.57
CA GLY A 1019 5.81 23.80 28.95
C GLY A 1019 6.63 22.76 29.73
N PRO A 1020 7.59 22.08 29.07
CA PRO A 1020 8.37 21.00 29.68
C PRO A 1020 9.41 21.48 30.69
N ASP A 1021 9.82 22.75 30.64
CA ASP A 1021 10.85 23.30 31.52
C ASP A 1021 10.33 23.51 32.94
N ALA A 1022 9.02 23.71 33.11
CA ALA A 1022 8.34 23.86 34.39
C ALA A 1022 8.25 22.56 35.20
N LEU A 1023 8.54 21.41 34.59
CA LEU A 1023 8.50 20.13 35.28
C LEU A 1023 9.73 19.89 36.18
N PRO A 1024 9.57 19.23 37.33
CA PRO A 1024 10.68 18.68 38.11
C PRO A 1024 11.59 17.75 37.30
N ASP A 1025 12.86 17.65 37.67
CA ASP A 1025 13.84 16.81 36.96
C ASP A 1025 13.47 15.32 36.97
N GLN A 1026 12.78 14.85 38.01
CA GLN A 1026 12.26 13.48 38.06
C GLN A 1026 11.17 13.22 37.00
N ASP A 1027 10.27 14.17 36.79
CA ASP A 1027 9.21 14.06 35.78
C ASP A 1027 9.79 14.20 34.36
N LYS A 1028 10.80 15.06 34.19
CA LYS A 1028 11.57 15.16 32.93
C LYS A 1028 12.29 13.84 32.60
N LEU A 1029 12.86 13.16 33.60
CA LEU A 1029 13.45 11.83 33.43
C LEU A 1029 12.39 10.80 33.02
N LEU A 1030 11.21 10.83 33.66
CA LEU A 1030 10.12 9.91 33.33
C LEU A 1030 9.69 10.06 31.86
N LEU A 1031 9.55 11.29 31.35
CA LEU A 1031 9.26 11.54 29.93
C LEU A 1031 10.35 10.99 28.99
N ASP A 1032 11.63 11.08 29.38
CA ASP A 1032 12.74 10.52 28.59
C ASP A 1032 12.68 8.99 28.53
N VAL A 1033 12.36 8.32 29.64
CA VAL A 1033 12.23 6.86 29.68
C VAL A 1033 10.96 6.39 28.98
N ALA A 1034 9.84 7.08 29.14
CA ALA A 1034 8.60 6.79 28.41
C ALA A 1034 8.85 6.85 26.88
N ARG A 1035 9.63 7.83 26.43
CA ARG A 1035 10.06 7.91 25.02
C ARG A 1035 10.93 6.73 24.60
N MET A 1036 11.86 6.26 25.44
CA MET A 1036 12.65 5.05 25.16
C MET A 1036 11.74 3.83 25.03
N ILE A 1037 10.76 3.66 25.91
CA ILE A 1037 9.77 2.58 25.80
C ILE A 1037 9.01 2.68 24.48
N ARG A 1038 8.53 3.86 24.06
CA ARG A 1038 7.82 4.02 22.78
C ARG A 1038 8.69 3.75 21.55
N GLU A 1039 9.86 4.38 21.45
CA GLU A 1039 10.69 4.39 20.24
C GLU A 1039 11.63 3.19 20.12
N ASP A 1040 12.16 2.71 21.24
CA ASP A 1040 13.17 1.65 21.27
C ASP A 1040 12.54 0.27 21.53
N PHE A 1041 11.37 0.23 22.19
CA PHE A 1041 10.69 -1.01 22.54
C PHE A 1041 9.36 -1.23 21.77
N LEU A 1042 8.34 -0.39 21.93
CA LEU A 1042 7.01 -0.64 21.35
C LEU A 1042 7.01 -0.55 19.82
N GLN A 1043 7.82 0.37 19.25
CA GLN A 1043 7.97 0.49 17.82
C GLN A 1043 8.78 -0.69 17.25
N GLN A 1044 8.18 -1.42 16.32
CA GLN A 1044 8.74 -2.59 15.64
C GLN A 1044 8.44 -2.55 14.13
N ASN A 1045 9.46 -2.75 13.31
CA ASN A 1045 9.35 -2.66 11.86
C ASN A 1045 9.13 -4.05 11.22
N ALA A 1046 7.92 -4.31 10.72
CA ALA A 1046 7.53 -5.55 10.04
C ALA A 1046 8.36 -5.87 8.78
N PHE A 1047 9.04 -4.88 8.19
CA PHE A 1047 9.83 -5.05 6.95
C PHE A 1047 11.34 -5.16 7.19
N HIS A 1048 11.81 -4.95 8.42
CA HIS A 1048 13.23 -5.08 8.74
C HIS A 1048 13.58 -6.56 8.90
N PRO A 1049 14.70 -7.06 8.33
CA PRO A 1049 15.03 -8.49 8.35
C PRO A 1049 15.17 -9.08 9.75
N ILE A 1050 15.57 -8.27 10.74
CA ILE A 1050 15.76 -8.69 12.14
C ILE A 1050 14.62 -8.19 13.05
N ASP A 1051 14.04 -7.02 12.74
CA ASP A 1051 13.07 -6.38 13.65
C ASP A 1051 11.63 -6.81 13.31
N CYS A 1052 11.40 -7.51 12.20
CA CYS A 1052 10.08 -8.06 11.86
C CYS A 1052 9.57 -9.09 12.89
N TYR A 1053 10.48 -9.77 13.58
CA TYR A 1053 10.21 -10.79 14.58
C TYR A 1053 11.17 -10.66 15.77
N CYS A 1054 10.63 -10.57 16.99
CA CYS A 1054 11.41 -10.44 18.22
C CYS A 1054 11.13 -11.62 19.17
N PRO A 1055 12.11 -12.50 19.43
CA PRO A 1055 11.93 -13.64 20.34
C PRO A 1055 11.58 -13.23 21.78
N PRO A 1056 10.88 -14.09 22.55
CA PRO A 1056 10.44 -13.82 23.92
C PRO A 1056 11.58 -13.35 24.86
N GLU A 1057 12.69 -14.09 24.89
CA GLU A 1057 13.86 -13.78 25.72
C GLU A 1057 14.46 -12.40 25.38
N LYS A 1058 14.58 -12.09 24.09
CA LYS A 1058 15.07 -10.79 23.62
C LYS A 1058 14.11 -9.67 24.06
N THR A 1059 12.81 -9.87 23.87
CA THR A 1059 11.78 -8.90 24.28
C THR A 1059 11.87 -8.59 25.78
N VAL A 1060 11.90 -9.59 26.67
CA VAL A 1060 11.94 -9.33 28.12
C VAL A 1060 13.24 -8.63 28.54
N ARG A 1061 14.39 -9.08 28.01
CA ARG A 1061 15.69 -8.47 28.31
C ARG A 1061 15.83 -7.04 27.78
N MET A 1062 15.22 -6.72 26.64
CA MET A 1062 15.16 -5.34 26.15
C MET A 1062 14.44 -4.42 27.15
N MET A 1063 13.32 -4.88 27.71
CA MET A 1063 12.59 -4.11 28.72
C MET A 1063 13.41 -3.98 30.02
N ASP A 1064 14.04 -5.06 30.47
CA ASP A 1064 14.89 -5.05 31.66
C ASP A 1064 16.02 -4.01 31.57
N VAL A 1065 16.70 -3.92 30.43
CA VAL A 1065 17.74 -2.90 30.18
C VAL A 1065 17.17 -1.48 30.29
N ILE A 1066 16.00 -1.20 29.71
CA ILE A 1066 15.36 0.12 29.77
C ILE A 1066 14.98 0.48 31.20
N LEU A 1067 14.38 -0.45 31.95
CA LEU A 1067 13.95 -0.19 33.33
C LEU A 1067 15.13 -0.12 34.30
N LYS A 1068 16.18 -0.91 34.11
CA LYS A 1068 17.43 -0.79 34.87
C LYS A 1068 18.06 0.59 34.66
N PHE A 1069 18.07 1.10 33.43
CA PHE A 1069 18.50 2.47 33.15
C PHE A 1069 17.63 3.51 33.90
N TYR A 1070 16.31 3.34 33.95
CA TYR A 1070 15.42 4.23 34.69
C TYR A 1070 15.72 4.25 36.20
N ARG A 1071 15.86 3.07 36.82
CA ARG A 1071 16.14 2.94 38.26
C ARG A 1071 17.48 3.57 38.65
N LEU A 1072 18.55 3.28 37.90
CA LEU A 1072 19.88 3.87 38.13
C LEU A 1072 19.88 5.39 37.90
N SER A 1073 19.14 5.87 36.89
CA SER A 1073 18.98 7.31 36.65
C SER A 1073 18.28 8.01 37.80
N ARG A 1074 17.24 7.40 38.37
CA ARG A 1074 16.52 7.94 39.51
C ARG A 1074 17.39 7.98 40.78
N GLU A 1075 18.18 6.94 41.01
CA GLU A 1075 19.15 6.92 42.12
C GLU A 1075 20.21 8.01 41.97
N ALA A 1076 20.77 8.16 40.76
CA ALA A 1076 21.75 9.21 40.48
C ALA A 1076 21.17 10.61 40.68
N LEU A 1077 19.94 10.88 40.22
CA LEU A 1077 19.25 12.16 40.48
C LEU A 1077 19.09 12.44 41.98
N ASN A 1078 18.69 11.43 42.76
CA ASN A 1078 18.51 11.57 44.21
C ASN A 1078 19.83 11.85 44.94
N LYS A 1079 20.96 11.39 44.40
CA LYS A 1079 22.32 11.70 44.87
C LYS A 1079 22.86 13.04 44.34
N GLY A 1080 22.01 13.87 43.72
CA GLY A 1080 22.38 15.21 43.26
C GLY A 1080 23.04 15.28 41.89
N VAL A 1081 23.13 14.16 41.14
CA VAL A 1081 23.68 14.17 39.78
C VAL A 1081 22.72 14.92 38.84
N PRO A 1082 23.16 15.96 38.11
CA PRO A 1082 22.28 16.68 37.19
C PRO A 1082 21.72 15.81 36.07
N LEU A 1083 20.44 16.00 35.71
CA LEU A 1083 19.76 15.26 34.64
C LEU A 1083 20.49 15.34 33.29
N GLU A 1084 21.11 16.48 32.97
CA GLU A 1084 21.92 16.68 31.77
C GLU A 1084 23.08 15.67 31.66
N LYS A 1085 23.76 15.35 32.77
CA LYS A 1085 24.84 14.36 32.80
C LYS A 1085 24.30 12.96 32.46
N ILE A 1086 23.16 12.58 33.03
CA ILE A 1086 22.49 11.30 32.75
C ILE A 1086 22.04 11.22 31.28
N ARG A 1087 21.45 12.29 30.75
CA ARG A 1087 21.03 12.37 29.34
C ARG A 1087 22.19 12.20 28.37
N SER A 1088 23.38 12.62 28.78
CA SER A 1088 24.60 12.56 27.98
C SER A 1088 25.25 11.17 27.94
N LEU A 1089 24.77 10.18 28.68
CA LEU A 1089 25.37 8.84 28.70
C LEU A 1089 25.33 8.17 27.31
N PRO A 1090 26.48 7.71 26.77
CA PRO A 1090 26.55 7.01 25.47
C PRO A 1090 25.69 5.75 25.39
N ILE A 1091 25.47 5.11 26.54
CA ILE A 1091 24.74 3.84 26.63
C ILE A 1091 23.31 3.92 26.11
N ARG A 1092 22.66 5.10 26.18
CA ARG A 1092 21.30 5.30 25.62
C ARG A 1092 21.23 4.98 24.14
N VAL A 1093 22.28 5.28 23.38
CA VAL A 1093 22.36 4.98 21.94
C VAL A 1093 22.49 3.48 21.70
N ARG A 1094 23.26 2.77 22.54
CA ARG A 1094 23.37 1.31 22.45
C ARG A 1094 22.04 0.63 22.81
N ILE A 1095 21.32 1.13 23.82
CA ILE A 1095 19.97 0.66 24.18
C ILE A 1095 19.03 0.83 22.99
N ALA A 1096 19.00 1.99 22.31
CA ALA A 1096 18.14 2.20 21.15
C ALA A 1096 18.41 1.23 19.98
N LYS A 1097 19.66 0.79 19.81
CA LYS A 1097 20.09 -0.14 18.74
C LYS A 1097 19.86 -1.62 19.08
N MET A 1098 19.46 -1.95 20.31
CA MET A 1098 19.32 -3.34 20.75
C MET A 1098 18.27 -4.13 19.93
N LYS A 1099 17.28 -3.44 19.35
CA LYS A 1099 16.28 -4.05 18.46
C LYS A 1099 16.87 -4.59 17.16
N GLU A 1100 17.96 -4.00 16.65
CA GLU A 1100 18.63 -4.37 15.40
C GLU A 1100 19.61 -5.56 15.57
N VAL A 1101 19.93 -5.95 16.80
CA VAL A 1101 20.90 -7.01 17.09
C VAL A 1101 20.30 -8.39 16.77
N PRO A 1102 20.98 -9.26 16.00
CA PRO A 1102 20.55 -10.63 15.77
C PRO A 1102 20.32 -11.40 17.07
N TYR A 1103 19.37 -12.34 17.06
CA TYR A 1103 19.00 -13.09 18.27
C TYR A 1103 20.19 -13.86 18.89
N ASP A 1104 20.99 -14.54 18.06
CA ASP A 1104 22.10 -15.39 18.53
C ASP A 1104 23.19 -14.61 19.28
N GLU A 1105 23.36 -13.32 18.93
CA GLU A 1105 24.35 -12.43 19.55
C GLU A 1105 23.79 -11.67 20.75
N PHE A 1106 22.46 -11.60 20.88
CA PHE A 1106 21.79 -10.76 21.87
C PHE A 1106 22.12 -11.10 23.33
N PRO A 1107 22.24 -12.38 23.76
CA PRO A 1107 22.61 -12.71 25.14
C PRO A 1107 23.97 -12.13 25.57
N LYS A 1108 24.94 -12.10 24.66
CA LYS A 1108 26.25 -11.50 24.91
C LYS A 1108 26.15 -9.98 25.02
N VAL A 1109 25.45 -9.36 24.07
CA VAL A 1109 25.23 -7.91 24.05
C VAL A 1109 24.46 -7.44 25.29
N TYR A 1110 23.49 -8.20 25.76
CA TYR A 1110 22.75 -7.91 27.00
C TYR A 1110 23.68 -7.85 28.21
N LYS A 1111 24.57 -8.84 28.40
CA LYS A 1111 25.54 -8.84 29.51
C LYS A 1111 26.49 -7.65 29.43
N GLU A 1112 26.96 -7.32 28.22
CA GLU A 1112 27.79 -6.13 28.01
C GLU A 1112 27.06 -4.83 28.38
N LEU A 1113 25.79 -4.69 27.97
CA LEU A 1113 24.96 -3.53 28.28
C LEU A 1113 24.71 -3.36 29.78
N ILE A 1114 24.40 -4.43 30.50
CA ILE A 1114 24.18 -4.38 31.95
C ILE A 1114 25.48 -3.97 32.67
N ASN A 1115 26.61 -4.59 32.34
CA ASN A 1115 27.90 -4.26 32.94
C ASN A 1115 28.31 -2.81 32.65
N GLU A 1116 28.07 -2.33 31.43
CA GLU A 1116 28.35 -0.94 31.06
C GLU A 1116 27.41 0.05 31.76
N LEU A 1117 26.13 -0.30 31.95
CA LEU A 1117 25.16 0.50 32.73
C LEU A 1117 25.67 0.69 34.15
N GLU A 1118 26.00 -0.41 34.83
CA GLU A 1118 26.44 -0.37 36.23
C GLU A 1118 27.76 0.40 36.38
N ARG A 1119 28.73 0.17 35.49
CA ARG A 1119 30.00 0.93 35.49
C ARG A 1119 29.77 2.43 35.26
N SER A 1120 28.99 2.78 34.24
CA SER A 1120 28.75 4.19 33.87
C SER A 1120 28.03 4.97 34.98
N PHE A 1121 27.03 4.35 35.62
CA PHE A 1121 26.31 4.99 36.72
C PHE A 1121 27.12 5.03 38.02
N ASN A 1122 27.95 4.02 38.30
CA ASN A 1122 28.88 4.04 39.45
C ASN A 1122 29.94 5.14 39.31
N GLU A 1123 30.50 5.35 38.12
CA GLU A 1123 31.42 6.45 37.84
C GLU A 1123 30.73 7.82 37.99
N LEU A 1124 29.50 7.95 37.49
CA LEU A 1124 28.69 9.16 37.63
C LEU A 1124 28.42 9.50 39.09
N MET A 1125 28.03 8.50 39.90
CA MET A 1125 27.76 8.69 41.32
C MET A 1125 29.03 9.06 42.11
N ARG A 1126 30.20 8.52 41.75
CA ARG A 1126 31.50 8.89 42.36
C ARG A 1126 32.00 10.28 41.96
N SER A 1127 31.58 10.80 40.80
CA SER A 1127 31.93 12.13 40.31
C SER A 1127 30.98 13.26 40.79
N GLY A 1128 30.00 12.90 41.62
CA GLY A 1128 29.00 13.80 42.19
C GLY A 1128 29.18 14.08 43.69
N GLU A 1129 30.09 13.37 44.37
CA GLU A 1129 30.76 13.82 45.59
C GLU A 1129 31.84 14.84 45.24
#